data_AF-A0A538L447-F1
#
_entry.id   AF-A0A538L447-F1
#
_cell.length_a   1.000
_cell.length_b   1.000
_cell.length_c   1.000
_cell.angle_alpha   90.00
_cell.angle_beta   90.00
_cell.angle_gamma   90.00
#
_symmetry.space_group_name_H-M   'P 1'
#
loop_
_entity.id
_entity.type
_entity.pdbx_description
1 polymer ?
#
loop_
_entity_poly.entity_id
_entity_poly.type
_entity_poly.pdbx_seq_one_letter_code
_entity_poly.pdbx_strand_id
1 'polypeptide(L)'
;MSHVFDHRLSPATIIALLALFVALGAMLASPEFASAANGDNITATEGASFTKRVADIDCTFNNATINWGDGTSSAGEADTSFGIKGTHTYLEEGTYDGSVTYQDDCTANGSLTFTATVADATLNASGRDVHATAGQSFTGVVAHFTDADPNGTASDYSAQINWGDGTTSAGTISPAMGGGFDVSGTQTYSSPGQKAVQVTIQDLGGSMGYSNSTATVAPARPIALINAPPATASIFALHQKVSMRFSCREGLGGPGLQSCVACPSTSRPSGAGCVSSGRTFAGAVRLNTATLGQHSYTVTARSRDGQRASATLRYTVARHRPLVFAPPSLVALARRPCVLYRCRRNPAPHAAWENELRGLQTNFCGAYPRGCTSPMDLVPTNGFDDNMFPFNPDWASFVLTGHPPDATQLCSYFVRLSCTSQPVGLDQAGSEPSYDVCLRGRKDSLGFRGHVNWEPATYEGTLQWEEHAPPGADDEYSLQLYPFNLDGATTGNAGGDSVHIEFDSDETIDHFDDDLWWKEFHDIVDNSHPHVFIDGALAEVTGLAGIDTVHTPGTELHPVYGIAIEDKAAGHSVQRDGNDLWTFFARNWGNEGYCSDLEHGINVRKITVRIPWLYSARGKTLAQQPRPATDVKVRGGSADYMNIDDSHAGVSVRKLPGEGVLLTFNLEAPESQSEYWGHIYLKWIFGQPNSVAVAAGLPPGSPMNRVPIRGLPHPLVGAEGHDVERLAGKLWRRLPTAVRRRALAQVPKLAIRRGHVGKVRFVRRPPPRVPLVADALFFRSPFYTALLAREHAERRALCHAYRNHVPRFPRMCRKNKHHH
;
A
#
# COMPACT_ATOMS: atom_id res chain seq x y z
N MET A 1 -73.29 -23.24 43.26
CA MET A 1 -72.26 -22.33 42.71
C MET A 1 -70.93 -22.76 43.33
N SER A 2 -69.90 -23.30 42.68
CA SER A 2 -69.61 -23.69 41.30
C SER A 2 -68.43 -24.69 41.36
N HIS A 3 -68.35 -25.60 40.37
CA HIS A 3 -67.42 -26.74 40.21
C HIS A 3 -65.90 -26.35 40.17
N VAL A 4 -64.86 -27.22 40.26
CA VAL A 4 -64.58 -28.56 39.67
C VAL A 4 -63.45 -29.28 40.47
N PHE A 5 -63.44 -30.62 40.44
CA PHE A 5 -62.50 -31.60 41.03
C PHE A 5 -61.08 -31.63 40.41
N ASP A 6 -60.08 -32.08 41.19
CA ASP A 6 -59.08 -33.05 40.68
C ASP A 6 -58.51 -33.95 41.81
N HIS A 7 -58.35 -35.25 41.52
CA HIS A 7 -57.98 -36.32 42.45
C HIS A 7 -56.47 -36.61 42.40
N ARG A 8 -55.82 -36.69 43.56
CA ARG A 8 -54.54 -37.41 43.76
C ARG A 8 -54.74 -38.53 44.77
N LEU A 9 -54.25 -39.73 44.47
CA LEU A 9 -54.09 -40.82 45.41
C LEU A 9 -52.70 -41.46 45.24
N SER A 10 -51.92 -41.41 46.31
CA SER A 10 -51.05 -42.50 46.79
C SER A 10 -51.60 -42.88 48.18
N PRO A 11 -51.30 -44.06 48.77
CA PRO A 11 -50.22 -44.07 49.77
C PRO A 11 -49.58 -45.44 50.08
N ALA A 12 -48.57 -45.41 50.95
CA ALA A 12 -47.82 -46.55 51.50
C ALA A 12 -48.22 -46.89 52.97
N THR A 13 -47.99 -48.15 53.36
CA THR A 13 -47.58 -48.75 54.68
C THR A 13 -48.44 -48.61 55.96
N ILE A 14 -48.76 -49.75 56.62
CA ILE A 14 -49.15 -49.87 58.05
C ILE A 14 -48.54 -51.16 58.70
N ILE A 15 -48.26 -51.06 60.01
CA ILE A 15 -47.43 -51.85 60.94
C ILE A 15 -48.19 -52.95 61.75
N ALA A 16 -47.44 -54.01 62.16
CA ALA A 16 -47.52 -54.91 63.34
C ALA A 16 -48.66 -55.94 63.57
N LEU A 17 -48.28 -57.19 63.96
CA LEU A 17 -48.64 -57.84 65.25
C LEU A 17 -48.17 -59.33 65.40
N LEU A 18 -47.78 -59.70 66.64
CA LEU A 18 -47.74 -61.05 67.33
C LEU A 18 -46.71 -62.10 66.86
N ALA A 19 -45.69 -62.58 67.59
CA ALA A 19 -45.45 -63.03 68.99
C ALA A 19 -45.81 -64.51 69.32
N LEU A 20 -44.75 -65.28 69.66
CA LEU A 20 -44.61 -66.34 70.71
C LEU A 20 -45.07 -67.80 70.44
N PHE A 21 -44.16 -68.78 70.67
CA PHE A 21 -44.28 -69.96 71.57
C PHE A 21 -42.96 -70.80 71.62
N VAL A 22 -42.14 -70.69 72.69
CA VAL A 22 -41.87 -71.67 73.81
C VAL A 22 -40.96 -72.87 73.42
N ALA A 23 -39.67 -72.90 73.78
CA ALA A 23 -38.99 -73.40 75.01
C ALA A 23 -39.20 -74.92 75.28
N LEU A 24 -38.20 -75.78 75.05
CA LEU A 24 -37.04 -76.17 75.91
C LEU A 24 -37.33 -77.31 76.91
N GLY A 25 -36.63 -78.44 76.76
CA GLY A 25 -36.21 -79.29 77.89
C GLY A 25 -36.23 -80.81 77.66
N ALA A 26 -35.08 -81.43 77.38
CA ALA A 26 -34.44 -82.46 78.24
C ALA A 26 -33.22 -83.12 77.57
N MET A 27 -32.15 -83.25 78.36
CA MET A 27 -30.83 -83.81 78.08
C MET A 27 -30.83 -85.30 77.69
N LEU A 28 -29.96 -85.67 76.75
CA LEU A 28 -29.15 -86.91 76.74
C LEU A 28 -27.80 -86.59 76.10
N ALA A 29 -26.70 -86.93 76.79
CA ALA A 29 -25.34 -86.74 76.30
C ALA A 29 -24.87 -87.97 75.51
N SER A 30 -24.48 -87.76 74.25
CA SER A 30 -23.46 -88.48 73.43
C SER A 30 -23.79 -88.35 71.93
N PRO A 31 -22.83 -88.34 70.99
CA PRO A 31 -21.42 -87.94 71.04
C PRO A 31 -21.26 -86.50 70.49
N GLU A 32 -20.04 -85.96 70.55
CA GLU A 32 -19.66 -84.75 69.82
C GLU A 32 -20.08 -84.90 68.34
N PHE A 33 -20.96 -84.01 67.87
CA PHE A 33 -21.07 -83.76 66.44
C PHE A 33 -19.73 -83.18 66.02
N ALA A 34 -18.88 -83.97 65.37
CA ALA A 34 -17.81 -83.42 64.55
C ALA A 34 -18.47 -82.44 63.57
N SER A 35 -18.03 -81.19 63.60
CA SER A 35 -18.58 -80.13 62.76
C SER A 35 -17.97 -80.32 61.38
N ALA A 36 -18.62 -81.10 60.53
CA ALA A 36 -18.12 -81.47 59.20
C ALA A 36 -17.31 -80.35 58.55
N ALA A 37 -16.01 -80.63 58.34
CA ALA A 37 -15.07 -79.67 57.77
C ALA A 37 -15.65 -79.00 56.51
N ASN A 38 -15.60 -77.67 56.47
CA ASN A 38 -16.25 -76.89 55.42
C ASN A 38 -15.34 -75.75 54.93
N GLY A 39 -15.48 -75.40 53.65
CA GLY A 39 -14.83 -74.21 53.10
C GLY A 39 -15.60 -72.95 53.51
N ASP A 40 -14.85 -71.92 53.89
CA ASP A 40 -15.39 -70.61 54.24
C ASP A 40 -15.26 -69.67 53.05
N ASN A 41 -16.39 -69.30 52.44
CA ASN A 41 -16.40 -68.31 51.37
C ASN A 41 -15.91 -66.95 51.88
N ILE A 42 -15.14 -66.27 51.04
CA ILE A 42 -14.54 -64.99 51.39
C ILE A 42 -14.95 -63.91 50.41
N THR A 43 -14.93 -62.67 50.89
CA THR A 43 -14.98 -61.48 50.05
C THR A 43 -13.62 -60.81 50.02
N ALA A 44 -13.24 -60.16 48.94
CA ALA A 44 -12.04 -59.34 48.88
C ALA A 44 -12.29 -58.11 48.01
N THR A 45 -11.32 -57.20 48.00
CA THR A 45 -11.24 -56.09 47.04
C THR A 45 -9.95 -56.29 46.28
N GLU A 46 -9.98 -56.12 44.97
CA GLU A 46 -8.78 -56.24 44.14
C GLU A 46 -7.67 -55.29 44.60
N GLY A 47 -6.41 -55.68 44.37
CA GLY A 47 -5.21 -54.94 44.77
C GLY A 47 -4.99 -54.81 46.28
N ALA A 48 -5.99 -55.11 47.12
CA ALA A 48 -5.92 -55.04 48.57
C ALA A 48 -5.50 -56.38 49.18
N SER A 49 -4.37 -56.39 49.88
CA SER A 49 -3.95 -57.56 50.65
C SER A 49 -4.89 -57.80 51.83
N PHE A 50 -5.34 -59.04 51.99
CA PHE A 50 -6.21 -59.46 53.08
C PHE A 50 -5.69 -60.74 53.72
N THR A 51 -6.02 -60.94 54.99
CA THR A 51 -5.84 -62.21 55.69
C THR A 51 -7.22 -62.70 56.15
N LYS A 52 -7.67 -63.85 55.63
CA LYS A 52 -9.00 -64.41 55.95
C LYS A 52 -8.91 -65.91 56.18
N ARG A 53 -9.81 -66.42 57.04
CA ARG A 53 -10.07 -67.85 57.19
C ARG A 53 -10.82 -68.35 55.95
N VAL A 54 -10.39 -69.48 55.41
CA VAL A 54 -10.90 -70.09 54.17
C VAL A 54 -11.39 -71.53 54.36
N ALA A 55 -11.10 -72.12 55.51
CA ALA A 55 -11.62 -73.42 55.91
C ALA A 55 -11.74 -73.50 57.43
N ASP A 56 -12.76 -74.21 57.89
CA ASP A 56 -12.91 -74.68 59.27
C ASP A 56 -12.79 -76.21 59.26
N ILE A 57 -11.89 -76.75 60.07
CA ILE A 57 -11.59 -78.18 60.15
C ILE A 57 -11.85 -78.70 61.57
N ASP A 58 -11.88 -80.02 61.76
CA ASP A 58 -12.22 -80.61 63.07
C ASP A 58 -10.98 -80.90 63.95
N CYS A 59 -9.76 -80.71 63.42
CA CYS A 59 -8.52 -81.26 63.97
C CYS A 59 -7.33 -80.29 63.83
N THR A 60 -6.22 -80.57 64.51
CA THR A 60 -4.99 -79.77 64.32
C THR A 60 -4.27 -80.21 63.06
N PHE A 61 -3.73 -79.23 62.31
CA PHE A 61 -3.02 -79.51 61.06
C PHE A 61 -1.54 -79.18 61.16
N ASN A 62 -0.71 -79.96 60.48
CA ASN A 62 0.74 -79.78 60.45
C ASN A 62 1.20 -79.01 59.20
N ASN A 63 0.41 -79.07 58.13
CA ASN A 63 0.66 -78.36 56.88
C ASN A 63 -0.66 -78.09 56.15
N ALA A 64 -0.81 -76.91 55.58
CA ALA A 64 -1.93 -76.53 54.72
C ALA A 64 -1.42 -75.69 53.55
N THR A 65 -1.97 -75.93 52.36
CA THR A 65 -1.74 -75.14 51.16
C THR A 65 -3.09 -74.63 50.65
N ILE A 66 -3.20 -73.31 50.51
CA ILE A 66 -4.37 -72.63 49.98
C ILE A 66 -4.08 -72.29 48.51
N ASN A 67 -4.90 -72.80 47.60
CA ASN A 67 -4.97 -72.37 46.21
C ASN A 67 -6.12 -71.36 46.09
N TRP A 68 -5.80 -70.16 45.62
CA TRP A 68 -6.73 -69.02 45.62
C TRP A 68 -7.67 -68.99 44.41
N GLY A 69 -7.50 -69.90 43.45
CA GLY A 69 -8.34 -70.00 42.26
C GLY A 69 -7.91 -69.07 41.11
N ASP A 70 -6.90 -68.21 41.32
CA ASP A 70 -6.30 -67.31 40.32
C ASP A 70 -4.97 -67.84 39.75
N GLY A 71 -4.66 -69.12 40.02
CA GLY A 71 -3.41 -69.77 39.65
C GLY A 71 -2.26 -69.56 40.64
N THR A 72 -2.49 -68.82 41.73
CA THR A 72 -1.52 -68.65 42.82
C THR A 72 -1.88 -69.51 44.05
N SER A 73 -0.88 -69.74 44.90
CA SER A 73 -1.07 -70.47 46.16
C SER A 73 -0.21 -69.91 47.28
N SER A 74 -0.64 -70.13 48.52
CA SER A 74 0.08 -69.75 49.74
C SER A 74 0.00 -70.83 50.81
N ALA A 75 0.89 -70.77 51.80
CA ALA A 75 0.78 -71.62 52.98
C ALA A 75 -0.41 -71.18 53.85
N GLY A 76 -1.16 -72.14 54.38
CA GLY A 76 -2.20 -71.90 55.37
C GLY A 76 -1.62 -71.83 56.78
N GLU A 77 -2.08 -70.85 57.56
CA GLU A 77 -1.72 -70.65 58.95
C GLU A 77 -2.92 -70.96 59.85
N ALA A 78 -2.64 -71.38 61.09
CA ALA A 78 -3.70 -71.64 62.05
C ALA A 78 -4.41 -70.32 62.43
N ASP A 79 -5.74 -70.32 62.31
CA ASP A 79 -6.62 -69.38 62.99
C ASP A 79 -6.90 -69.89 64.42
N THR A 80 -7.64 -69.15 65.24
CA THR A 80 -7.95 -69.59 66.60
C THR A 80 -8.63 -70.98 66.61
N SER A 81 -7.99 -71.94 67.29
CA SER A 81 -8.34 -73.37 67.45
C SER A 81 -8.30 -74.24 66.19
N PHE A 82 -9.26 -74.14 65.27
CA PHE A 82 -9.40 -75.11 64.16
C PHE A 82 -9.61 -74.51 62.75
N GLY A 83 -9.43 -73.20 62.60
CA GLY A 83 -9.51 -72.56 61.28
C GLY A 83 -8.18 -72.56 60.53
N ILE A 84 -8.25 -72.60 59.19
CA ILE A 84 -7.11 -72.33 58.31
C ILE A 84 -7.31 -70.96 57.67
N LYS A 85 -6.37 -70.03 57.92
CA LYS A 85 -6.34 -68.70 57.31
C LYS A 85 -5.11 -68.52 56.40
N GLY A 86 -5.21 -67.61 55.45
CA GLY A 86 -4.09 -67.25 54.58
C GLY A 86 -4.13 -65.77 54.24
N THR A 87 -2.98 -65.26 53.79
CA THR A 87 -2.84 -63.89 53.28
C THR A 87 -2.73 -63.92 51.75
N HIS A 88 -3.53 -63.11 51.07
CA HIS A 88 -3.53 -63.02 49.61
C HIS A 88 -3.93 -61.63 49.11
N THR A 89 -3.66 -61.38 47.83
CA THR A 89 -4.10 -60.20 47.09
C THR A 89 -4.56 -60.67 45.72
N TYR A 90 -5.85 -60.53 45.41
CA TYR A 90 -6.35 -60.73 44.05
C TYR A 90 -6.00 -59.51 43.20
N LEU A 91 -5.49 -59.73 41.98
CA LEU A 91 -5.11 -58.64 41.07
C LEU A 91 -6.29 -58.07 40.28
N GLU A 92 -7.36 -58.84 40.13
CA GLU A 92 -8.55 -58.50 39.31
C GLU A 92 -9.83 -58.85 40.09
N GLU A 93 -10.94 -58.21 39.73
CA GLU A 93 -12.27 -58.49 40.27
C GLU A 93 -12.88 -59.78 39.70
N GLY A 94 -13.90 -60.30 40.39
CA GLY A 94 -14.66 -61.45 39.92
C GLY A 94 -14.87 -62.54 40.95
N THR A 95 -15.15 -63.75 40.48
CA THR A 95 -15.41 -64.90 41.34
C THR A 95 -14.39 -65.99 41.05
N TYR A 96 -13.67 -66.40 42.09
CA TYR A 96 -12.62 -67.41 42.01
C TYR A 96 -12.99 -68.62 42.87
N ASP A 97 -12.84 -69.81 42.30
CA ASP A 97 -13.03 -71.07 43.02
C ASP A 97 -11.69 -71.51 43.62
N GLY A 98 -11.55 -71.33 44.93
CA GLY A 98 -10.38 -71.68 45.71
C GLY A 98 -10.48 -73.08 46.33
N SER A 99 -9.34 -73.62 46.75
CA SER A 99 -9.29 -74.88 47.51
C SER A 99 -8.19 -74.84 48.57
N VAL A 100 -8.42 -75.58 49.65
CA VAL A 100 -7.45 -75.79 50.72
C VAL A 100 -7.15 -77.27 50.81
N THR A 101 -5.87 -77.62 50.70
CA THR A 101 -5.38 -78.98 50.95
C THR A 101 -4.58 -78.97 52.24
N TYR A 102 -4.86 -79.90 53.13
CA TYR A 102 -4.23 -79.93 54.46
C TYR A 102 -3.97 -81.36 54.93
N GLN A 103 -2.99 -81.49 55.83
CA GLN A 103 -2.69 -82.72 56.53
C GLN A 103 -2.94 -82.51 58.02
N ASP A 104 -3.97 -83.17 58.55
CA ASP A 104 -4.32 -83.16 59.97
C ASP A 104 -3.85 -84.42 60.69
N ASP A 105 -4.05 -84.46 62.00
CA ASP A 105 -3.67 -85.57 62.88
C ASP A 105 -4.74 -86.68 62.98
N CYS A 106 -5.91 -86.47 62.35
CA CYS A 106 -7.06 -87.37 62.43
C CYS A 106 -7.45 -88.01 61.08
N THR A 107 -7.01 -87.46 59.95
CA THR A 107 -7.15 -87.98 58.59
C THR A 107 -5.79 -87.94 57.84
N ALA A 108 -5.63 -88.74 56.79
CA ALA A 108 -4.33 -88.83 56.10
C ALA A 108 -4.05 -87.64 55.17
N ASN A 109 -5.08 -86.96 54.64
CA ASN A 109 -5.07 -85.75 53.81
C ASN A 109 -6.53 -85.27 53.57
N GLY A 110 -6.83 -83.99 53.80
CA GLY A 110 -8.15 -83.37 53.55
C GLY A 110 -8.09 -82.32 52.43
N SER A 111 -9.22 -82.13 51.71
CA SER A 111 -9.37 -81.07 50.71
C SER A 111 -10.75 -80.44 50.79
N LEU A 112 -10.81 -79.12 50.88
CA LEU A 112 -12.04 -78.32 50.92
C LEU A 112 -12.01 -77.26 49.82
N THR A 113 -13.19 -76.83 49.36
CA THR A 113 -13.34 -75.77 48.36
C THR A 113 -14.05 -74.58 48.97
N PHE A 114 -13.66 -73.37 48.58
CA PHE A 114 -14.32 -72.13 48.94
C PHE A 114 -14.44 -71.23 47.71
N THR A 115 -15.35 -70.28 47.74
CA THR A 115 -15.47 -69.25 46.70
C THR A 115 -14.97 -67.92 47.25
N ALA A 116 -14.13 -67.23 46.48
CA ALA A 116 -13.75 -65.85 46.73
C ALA A 116 -14.51 -64.93 45.77
N THR A 117 -15.28 -63.99 46.32
CA THR A 117 -15.91 -62.91 45.56
C THR A 117 -15.11 -61.62 45.74
N VAL A 118 -14.42 -61.20 44.69
CA VAL A 118 -13.57 -60.02 44.66
C VAL A 118 -14.34 -58.88 44.02
N ALA A 119 -14.52 -57.79 44.77
CA ALA A 119 -15.11 -56.56 44.27
C ALA A 119 -14.03 -55.66 43.65
N ASP A 120 -14.40 -54.99 42.57
CA ASP A 120 -13.64 -53.92 41.92
C ASP A 120 -13.30 -52.80 42.93
N ALA A 121 -12.08 -52.28 42.86
CA ALA A 121 -11.60 -51.23 43.74
C ALA A 121 -12.20 -49.86 43.38
N THR A 122 -12.27 -48.96 44.36
CA THR A 122 -12.75 -47.60 44.08
C THR A 122 -11.71 -46.80 43.31
N LEU A 123 -12.10 -46.20 42.19
CA LEU A 123 -11.26 -45.26 41.45
C LEU A 123 -10.97 -43.98 42.28
N ASN A 124 -9.71 -43.59 42.37
CA ASN A 124 -9.32 -42.33 43.00
C ASN A 124 -9.05 -41.26 41.94
N ALA A 125 -9.97 -40.30 41.77
CA ALA A 125 -9.90 -39.27 40.73
C ALA A 125 -9.71 -37.86 41.31
N SER A 126 -8.90 -37.05 40.63
CA SER A 126 -8.61 -35.66 40.97
C SER A 126 -8.75 -34.75 39.76
N GLY A 127 -9.41 -33.61 39.94
CA GLY A 127 -9.69 -32.68 38.86
C GLY A 127 -8.52 -31.71 38.67
N ARG A 128 -8.31 -31.25 37.44
CA ARG A 128 -7.30 -30.25 37.11
C ARG A 128 -7.96 -28.98 36.61
N ASP A 129 -7.65 -27.87 37.26
CA ASP A 129 -8.17 -26.56 36.85
C ASP A 129 -7.74 -26.20 35.42
N VAL A 130 -8.66 -25.56 34.70
CA VAL A 130 -8.51 -25.21 33.28
C VAL A 130 -8.40 -23.69 33.15
N HIS A 131 -7.47 -23.23 32.32
CA HIS A 131 -7.38 -21.82 31.93
C HIS A 131 -7.64 -21.67 30.44
N ALA A 132 -8.77 -21.04 30.10
CA ALA A 132 -9.22 -20.88 28.72
C ALA A 132 -9.47 -19.41 28.37
N THR A 133 -9.64 -19.11 27.09
CA THR A 133 -10.04 -17.79 26.59
C THR A 133 -11.33 -17.93 25.80
N ALA A 134 -12.29 -17.04 26.01
CA ALA A 134 -13.59 -17.09 25.33
C ALA A 134 -13.41 -17.08 23.79
N GLY A 135 -14.11 -17.98 23.09
CA GLY A 135 -14.06 -18.14 21.64
C GLY A 135 -12.77 -18.79 21.10
N GLN A 136 -11.86 -19.24 21.97
CA GLN A 136 -10.68 -20.04 21.59
C GLN A 136 -10.85 -21.48 22.07
N SER A 137 -10.39 -22.44 21.27
CA SER A 137 -10.41 -23.85 21.63
C SER A 137 -9.33 -24.14 22.67
N PHE A 138 -9.74 -24.74 23.78
CA PHE A 138 -8.87 -25.33 24.79
C PHE A 138 -8.77 -26.83 24.52
N THR A 139 -7.55 -27.37 24.57
CA THR A 139 -7.28 -28.82 24.59
C THR A 139 -6.25 -29.09 25.67
N GLY A 140 -6.54 -30.03 26.58
CA GLY A 140 -5.61 -30.38 27.66
C GLY A 140 -6.16 -31.42 28.62
N VAL A 141 -5.32 -31.80 29.58
CA VAL A 141 -5.69 -32.70 30.69
C VAL A 141 -6.58 -31.97 31.68
N VAL A 142 -7.72 -32.58 32.03
CA VAL A 142 -8.76 -32.03 32.92
C VAL A 142 -8.95 -32.85 34.19
N ALA A 143 -8.47 -34.09 34.23
CA ALA A 143 -8.48 -34.93 35.41
C ALA A 143 -7.34 -35.96 35.36
N HIS A 144 -7.00 -36.48 36.53
CA HIS A 144 -6.06 -37.58 36.75
C HIS A 144 -6.71 -38.60 37.67
N PHE A 145 -6.59 -39.89 37.38
CA PHE A 145 -7.09 -40.95 38.26
C PHE A 145 -6.15 -42.14 38.35
N THR A 146 -6.28 -42.91 39.43
CA THR A 146 -5.54 -44.16 39.67
C THR A 146 -6.48 -45.29 40.02
N ASP A 147 -6.06 -46.49 39.65
CA ASP A 147 -6.69 -47.77 39.97
C ASP A 147 -5.77 -48.62 40.85
N ALA A 148 -6.33 -49.53 41.64
CA ALA A 148 -5.61 -50.57 42.35
C ALA A 148 -5.20 -51.74 41.44
N ASP A 149 -5.85 -51.93 40.29
CA ASP A 149 -5.44 -52.91 39.27
C ASP A 149 -4.07 -52.52 38.66
N PRO A 150 -3.01 -53.31 38.88
CA PRO A 150 -1.68 -53.05 38.32
C PRO A 150 -1.56 -53.37 36.82
N ASN A 151 -2.51 -54.10 36.23
CA ASN A 151 -2.57 -54.45 34.81
C ASN A 151 -3.48 -53.53 34.00
N GLY A 152 -4.23 -52.64 34.68
CA GLY A 152 -5.19 -51.74 34.08
C GLY A 152 -4.62 -51.01 32.88
N THR A 153 -5.39 -50.96 31.81
CA THR A 153 -5.05 -50.28 30.57
C THR A 153 -6.05 -49.17 30.28
N ALA A 154 -5.66 -48.21 29.44
CA ALA A 154 -6.56 -47.10 29.12
C ALA A 154 -7.89 -47.53 28.43
N SER A 155 -7.96 -48.75 27.88
CA SER A 155 -9.19 -49.30 27.29
C SER A 155 -10.20 -49.81 28.31
N ASP A 156 -9.80 -50.02 29.55
CA ASP A 156 -10.68 -50.50 30.62
C ASP A 156 -11.55 -49.37 31.18
N TYR A 157 -11.23 -48.13 30.81
CA TYR A 157 -11.90 -46.94 31.30
C TYR A 157 -12.57 -46.14 30.20
N SER A 158 -13.66 -45.47 30.56
CA SER A 158 -14.28 -44.42 29.76
C SER A 158 -14.49 -43.17 30.59
N ALA A 159 -14.39 -41.98 29.96
CA ALA A 159 -14.57 -40.71 30.65
C ALA A 159 -15.58 -39.81 29.94
N GLN A 160 -16.43 -39.15 30.72
CA GLN A 160 -17.32 -38.08 30.28
C GLN A 160 -16.98 -36.79 31.03
N ILE A 161 -16.79 -35.71 30.27
CA ILE A 161 -16.44 -34.38 30.80
C ILE A 161 -17.67 -33.48 30.67
N ASN A 162 -18.12 -32.90 31.78
CA ASN A 162 -19.06 -31.80 31.83
C ASN A 162 -18.28 -30.50 32.04
N TRP A 163 -18.37 -29.59 31.07
CA TRP A 163 -17.54 -28.37 31.04
C TRP A 163 -18.10 -27.21 31.88
N GLY A 164 -19.27 -27.38 32.49
CA GLY A 164 -19.89 -26.38 33.36
C GLY A 164 -20.57 -25.21 32.63
N ASP A 165 -20.63 -25.26 31.30
CA ASP A 165 -21.33 -24.29 30.44
C ASP A 165 -22.59 -24.87 29.78
N GLY A 166 -23.02 -26.05 30.22
CA GLY A 166 -24.14 -26.81 29.67
C GLY A 166 -23.75 -27.79 28.55
N THR A 167 -22.48 -27.84 28.17
CA THR A 167 -21.97 -28.80 27.19
C THR A 167 -21.18 -29.95 27.83
N THR A 168 -21.15 -31.09 27.14
CA THR A 168 -20.45 -32.30 27.56
C THR A 168 -19.67 -32.89 26.39
N SER A 169 -18.59 -33.61 26.68
CA SER A 169 -17.80 -34.35 25.67
C SER A 169 -17.22 -35.64 26.26
N ALA A 170 -16.88 -36.60 25.40
CA ALA A 170 -16.04 -37.72 25.81
C ALA A 170 -14.63 -37.22 26.15
N GLY A 171 -14.00 -37.83 27.16
CA GLY A 171 -12.59 -37.65 27.50
C GLY A 171 -11.72 -38.70 26.81
N THR A 172 -10.48 -38.35 26.49
CA THR A 172 -9.46 -39.28 26.02
C THR A 172 -8.56 -39.66 27.19
N ILE A 173 -8.50 -40.95 27.49
CA ILE A 173 -7.73 -41.51 28.59
C ILE A 173 -6.38 -42.00 28.07
N SER A 174 -5.30 -41.68 28.77
CA SER A 174 -3.94 -42.11 28.44
C SER A 174 -3.11 -42.35 29.69
N PRO A 175 -2.15 -43.30 29.69
CA PRO A 175 -1.26 -43.50 30.83
C PRO A 175 -0.46 -42.24 31.17
N ALA A 176 -0.37 -41.91 32.45
CA ALA A 176 0.35 -40.74 32.94
C ALA A 176 1.82 -41.09 33.26
N MET A 177 2.74 -40.16 33.03
CA MET A 177 4.20 -40.36 33.21
C MET A 177 4.63 -40.65 34.68
N GLY A 178 3.73 -40.48 35.65
CA GLY A 178 3.96 -40.72 37.09
C GLY A 178 3.15 -41.88 37.69
N GLY A 179 2.54 -42.72 36.87
CA GLY A 179 1.56 -43.75 37.30
C GLY A 179 0.12 -43.24 37.17
N GLY A 180 -0.84 -44.17 37.03
CA GLY A 180 -2.25 -43.85 36.77
C GLY A 180 -2.53 -43.36 35.34
N PHE A 181 -3.65 -42.65 35.17
CA PHE A 181 -4.18 -42.21 33.89
C PHE A 181 -4.60 -40.75 33.90
N ASP A 182 -4.35 -40.05 32.78
CA ASP A 182 -4.82 -38.69 32.54
C ASP A 182 -6.03 -38.70 31.61
N VAL A 183 -7.03 -37.88 31.94
CA VAL A 183 -8.19 -37.60 31.08
C VAL A 183 -7.99 -36.26 30.40
N SER A 184 -7.96 -36.25 29.07
CA SER A 184 -7.88 -35.03 28.26
C SER A 184 -9.17 -34.76 27.49
N GLY A 185 -9.44 -33.49 27.19
CA GLY A 185 -10.63 -33.06 26.47
C GLY A 185 -10.41 -31.78 25.66
N THR A 186 -11.34 -31.48 24.77
CA THR A 186 -11.35 -30.25 23.97
C THR A 186 -12.67 -29.48 24.14
N GLN A 187 -12.59 -28.17 24.40
CA GLN A 187 -13.77 -27.31 24.59
C GLN A 187 -13.55 -25.90 24.06
N THR A 188 -14.61 -25.25 23.58
CA THR A 188 -14.61 -23.81 23.24
C THR A 188 -15.68 -23.08 24.02
N TYR A 189 -15.28 -22.34 25.05
CA TYR A 189 -16.21 -21.54 25.87
C TYR A 189 -16.71 -20.30 25.13
N SER A 190 -18.02 -20.10 25.10
CA SER A 190 -18.64 -18.94 24.43
C SER A 190 -18.62 -17.65 25.26
N SER A 191 -18.44 -17.76 26.58
CA SER A 191 -18.48 -16.63 27.51
C SER A 191 -17.39 -16.74 28.60
N PRO A 192 -16.84 -15.61 29.07
CA PRO A 192 -15.88 -15.59 30.16
C PRO A 192 -16.54 -15.91 31.52
N GLY A 193 -15.71 -16.16 32.53
CA GLY A 193 -16.12 -16.46 33.91
C GLY A 193 -15.59 -17.81 34.41
N GLN A 194 -15.99 -18.17 35.63
CA GLN A 194 -15.69 -19.50 36.19
C GLN A 194 -16.79 -20.50 35.83
N LYS A 195 -16.39 -21.70 35.40
CA LYS A 195 -17.28 -22.83 35.10
C LYS A 195 -16.85 -24.04 35.93
N ALA A 196 -17.79 -24.69 36.60
CA ALA A 196 -17.52 -25.89 37.36
C ALA A 196 -17.38 -27.09 36.40
N VAL A 197 -16.19 -27.65 36.30
CA VAL A 197 -15.91 -28.81 35.45
C VAL A 197 -16.03 -30.07 36.29
N GLN A 198 -16.73 -31.07 35.76
CA GLN A 198 -16.87 -32.38 36.38
C GLN A 198 -16.46 -33.46 35.38
N VAL A 199 -15.66 -34.43 35.83
CA VAL A 199 -15.31 -35.61 35.04
C VAL A 199 -15.83 -36.84 35.75
N THR A 200 -16.58 -37.66 35.01
CA THR A 200 -17.01 -39.00 35.43
C THR A 200 -16.15 -40.02 34.70
N ILE A 201 -15.51 -40.91 35.44
CA ILE A 201 -14.74 -42.05 34.93
C ILE A 201 -15.51 -43.32 35.28
N GLN A 202 -15.67 -44.21 34.31
CA GLN A 202 -16.31 -45.50 34.49
C GLN A 202 -15.31 -46.59 34.11
N ASP A 203 -15.15 -47.54 35.01
CA ASP A 203 -14.44 -48.80 34.81
C ASP A 203 -15.35 -49.86 34.18
N LEU A 204 -14.80 -50.74 33.35
CA LEU A 204 -15.45 -51.97 32.91
C LEU A 204 -15.75 -52.93 34.07
N GLY A 205 -14.92 -52.97 35.13
CA GLY A 205 -15.15 -53.77 36.35
C GLY A 205 -16.38 -53.35 37.16
N GLY A 206 -16.89 -52.13 36.88
CA GLY A 206 -18.14 -51.59 37.42
C GLY A 206 -17.97 -50.43 38.40
N SER A 207 -16.73 -50.09 38.78
CA SER A 207 -16.40 -48.93 39.60
C SER A 207 -16.61 -47.60 38.86
N MET A 208 -16.85 -46.53 39.63
CA MET A 208 -17.00 -45.17 39.10
C MET A 208 -16.19 -44.16 39.93
N GLY A 209 -15.44 -43.32 39.24
CA GLY A 209 -14.69 -42.19 39.79
C GLY A 209 -15.28 -40.85 39.38
N TYR A 210 -15.23 -39.87 40.27
CA TYR A 210 -15.67 -38.50 39.99
C TYR A 210 -14.59 -37.51 40.38
N SER A 211 -14.39 -36.49 39.55
CA SER A 211 -13.54 -35.35 39.91
C SER A 211 -14.24 -34.03 39.61
N ASN A 212 -13.94 -33.03 40.43
CA ASN A 212 -14.42 -31.66 40.25
C ASN A 212 -13.22 -30.70 40.13
N SER A 213 -13.31 -29.74 39.23
CA SER A 213 -12.32 -28.68 39.02
C SER A 213 -13.01 -27.42 38.51
N THR A 214 -12.24 -26.36 38.28
CA THR A 214 -12.77 -25.09 37.76
C THR A 214 -12.09 -24.71 36.45
N ALA A 215 -12.88 -24.35 35.44
CA ALA A 215 -12.39 -23.62 34.28
C ALA A 215 -12.49 -22.12 34.50
N THR A 216 -11.36 -21.43 34.52
CA THR A 216 -11.27 -19.97 34.51
C THR A 216 -11.14 -19.46 33.08
N VAL A 217 -12.22 -18.88 32.55
CA VAL A 217 -12.29 -18.40 31.16
C VAL A 217 -12.09 -16.87 31.12
N ALA A 218 -10.98 -16.42 30.54
CA ALA A 218 -10.69 -15.00 30.35
C ALA A 218 -11.41 -14.42 29.10
N PRO A 219 -11.75 -13.12 29.09
CA PRO A 219 -12.21 -12.45 27.87
C PRO A 219 -11.17 -12.49 26.75
N ALA A 220 -11.62 -12.55 25.50
CA ALA A 220 -10.70 -12.49 24.36
C ALA A 220 -10.06 -11.12 24.21
N ARG A 221 -8.87 -11.07 23.60
CA ARG A 221 -8.17 -9.82 23.30
C ARG A 221 -8.98 -8.96 22.31
N PRO A 222 -8.90 -7.62 22.41
CA PRO A 222 -9.46 -6.74 21.39
C PRO A 222 -8.77 -6.97 20.03
N ILE A 223 -9.36 -6.46 18.96
CA ILE A 223 -8.85 -6.57 17.59
C ILE A 223 -8.58 -5.17 17.04
N ALA A 224 -7.42 -4.98 16.39
CA ALA A 224 -7.07 -3.79 15.64
C ALA A 224 -6.95 -4.12 14.15
N LEU A 225 -7.52 -3.30 13.28
CA LEU A 225 -7.59 -3.53 11.84
C LEU A 225 -7.13 -2.31 11.05
N ILE A 226 -6.39 -2.56 9.96
CA ILE A 226 -6.04 -1.57 8.94
C ILE A 226 -6.84 -1.92 7.69
N ASN A 227 -7.77 -1.06 7.32
CA ASN A 227 -8.75 -1.30 6.26
C ASN A 227 -8.27 -0.80 4.88
N ALA A 228 -7.43 0.24 4.86
CA ALA A 228 -6.81 0.78 3.66
C ALA A 228 -5.64 1.69 4.06
N PRO A 229 -4.62 1.92 3.21
CA PRO A 229 -4.22 0.98 2.15
C PRO A 229 -3.94 -0.40 2.77
N PRO A 230 -4.02 -1.50 1.99
CA PRO A 230 -3.77 -2.85 2.51
C PRO A 230 -2.46 -2.93 3.28
N ALA A 231 -2.43 -3.71 4.37
CA ALA A 231 -1.28 -3.81 5.28
C ALA A 231 0.00 -4.42 4.66
N THR A 232 -0.06 -4.88 3.41
CA THR A 232 1.09 -5.34 2.65
C THR A 232 2.02 -4.17 2.31
N ALA A 233 3.33 -4.44 2.23
CA ALA A 233 4.35 -3.43 1.94
C ALA A 233 3.95 -2.58 0.73
N SER A 234 3.52 -1.36 1.02
CA SER A 234 3.06 -0.39 0.02
C SER A 234 4.20 0.58 -0.25
N ILE A 235 4.42 0.96 -1.51
CA ILE A 235 5.36 2.02 -1.86
C ILE A 235 4.52 3.24 -2.28
N PHE A 236 4.81 4.39 -1.70
CA PHE A 236 4.16 5.67 -2.02
C PHE A 236 5.18 6.64 -2.61
N ALA A 237 4.74 7.52 -3.50
CA ALA A 237 5.59 8.60 -4.00
C ALA A 237 5.86 9.63 -2.89
N LEU A 238 7.00 10.33 -2.97
CA LEU A 238 7.32 11.44 -2.08
C LEU A 238 6.22 12.51 -2.21
N HIS A 239 5.75 13.04 -1.09
CA HIS A 239 4.62 13.98 -0.96
C HIS A 239 3.24 13.46 -1.44
N GLN A 240 3.13 12.18 -1.84
CA GLN A 240 1.86 11.60 -2.26
C GLN A 240 0.79 11.73 -1.17
N LYS A 241 -0.38 12.28 -1.51
CA LYS A 241 -1.50 12.39 -0.56
C LYS A 241 -2.18 11.03 -0.38
N VAL A 242 -1.78 10.26 0.63
CA VAL A 242 -2.34 8.94 0.95
C VAL A 242 -3.01 8.94 2.32
N SER A 243 -4.20 8.34 2.40
CA SER A 243 -4.94 8.17 3.67
C SER A 243 -5.08 6.70 4.05
N MET A 244 -4.72 6.38 5.29
CA MET A 244 -4.96 5.09 5.91
C MET A 244 -6.26 5.10 6.70
N ARG A 245 -7.13 4.11 6.53
CA ARG A 245 -8.33 3.87 7.33
C ARG A 245 -8.11 2.71 8.29
N PHE A 246 -8.58 2.85 9.51
CA PHE A 246 -8.42 1.84 10.56
C PHE A 246 -9.68 1.70 11.41
N SER A 247 -9.82 0.56 12.08
CA SER A 247 -10.87 0.32 13.06
C SER A 247 -10.42 -0.65 14.15
N CYS A 248 -11.08 -0.60 15.29
CA CYS A 248 -10.88 -1.55 16.38
C CYS A 248 -12.21 -2.19 16.78
N ARG A 249 -12.15 -3.42 17.28
CA ARG A 249 -13.29 -4.16 17.83
C ARG A 249 -12.92 -4.76 19.18
N GLU A 250 -13.90 -4.88 20.06
CA GLU A 250 -13.70 -5.57 21.33
C GLU A 250 -13.60 -7.09 21.11
N GLY A 251 -12.85 -7.76 21.98
CA GLY A 251 -12.84 -9.22 22.04
C GLY A 251 -14.14 -9.78 22.60
N LEU A 252 -14.43 -11.04 22.27
CA LEU A 252 -15.61 -11.73 22.78
C LEU A 252 -15.61 -11.73 24.32
N GLY A 253 -16.70 -11.24 24.92
CA GLY A 253 -16.87 -11.13 26.37
C GLY A 253 -16.05 -10.01 27.06
N GLY A 254 -15.40 -9.13 26.30
CA GLY A 254 -14.62 -8.01 26.86
C GLY A 254 -15.50 -6.89 27.45
N PRO A 255 -14.96 -6.08 28.38
CA PRO A 255 -15.69 -5.00 29.08
C PRO A 255 -15.97 -3.74 28.22
N GLY A 256 -15.68 -3.80 26.92
CA GLY A 256 -15.78 -2.68 25.99
C GLY A 256 -14.46 -1.92 25.81
N LEU A 257 -14.28 -1.37 24.61
CA LEU A 257 -13.04 -0.71 24.23
C LEU A 257 -12.83 0.58 25.06
N GLN A 258 -11.61 0.74 25.55
CA GLN A 258 -11.15 1.97 26.17
C GLN A 258 -10.66 2.97 25.11
N SER A 259 -9.90 2.50 24.12
CA SER A 259 -9.34 3.37 23.08
C SER A 259 -8.98 2.62 21.80
N CYS A 260 -9.02 3.33 20.68
CA CYS A 260 -8.47 2.90 19.40
C CYS A 260 -7.65 4.06 18.82
N VAL A 261 -6.33 3.87 18.70
CA VAL A 261 -5.38 4.95 18.37
C VAL A 261 -4.42 4.50 17.28
N ALA A 262 -4.20 5.34 16.28
CA ALA A 262 -3.19 5.13 15.24
C ALA A 262 -2.03 6.12 15.41
N CYS A 263 -0.80 5.62 15.50
CA CYS A 263 0.40 6.44 15.72
C CYS A 263 1.51 6.07 14.74
N PRO A 264 2.32 7.03 14.26
CA PRO A 264 3.55 6.74 13.54
C PRO A 264 4.59 6.12 14.49
N SER A 265 5.41 5.17 14.00
CA SER A 265 6.35 4.38 14.84
C SER A 265 7.45 5.19 15.52
N THR A 266 7.66 6.44 15.16
CA THR A 266 8.59 7.37 15.84
C THR A 266 7.97 8.05 17.07
N SER A 267 6.67 7.87 17.30
CA SER A 267 5.94 8.53 18.40
C SER A 267 5.44 7.51 19.44
N ARG A 268 5.64 7.83 20.72
CA ARG A 268 4.97 7.14 21.83
C ARG A 268 3.44 7.30 21.64
N PRO A 269 2.60 6.36 22.13
CA PRO A 269 1.13 6.43 21.99
C PRO A 269 0.45 7.72 22.52
N SER A 270 1.20 8.59 23.21
CA SER A 270 0.79 9.87 23.77
C SER A 270 1.50 11.08 23.13
N GLY A 271 2.19 10.91 21.99
CA GLY A 271 2.98 11.95 21.32
C GLY A 271 2.22 12.71 20.22
N ALA A 272 2.79 13.85 19.80
CA ALA A 272 2.31 14.63 18.66
C ALA A 272 2.24 13.75 17.40
N GLY A 273 1.09 13.74 16.71
CA GLY A 273 0.88 12.98 15.46
C GLY A 273 0.05 11.69 15.56
N CYS A 274 -0.37 11.29 16.76
CA CYS A 274 -1.34 10.20 16.94
C CYS A 274 -2.78 10.67 16.66
N VAL A 275 -3.59 9.81 16.03
CA VAL A 275 -5.02 10.05 15.79
C VAL A 275 -5.86 9.06 16.58
N SER A 276 -6.75 9.57 17.43
CA SER A 276 -7.75 8.77 18.15
C SER A 276 -9.08 8.81 17.39
N SER A 277 -9.72 7.65 17.25
CA SER A 277 -11.03 7.55 16.59
C SER A 277 -12.22 7.91 17.50
N GLY A 278 -11.98 8.35 18.74
CA GLY A 278 -13.05 8.73 19.66
C GLY A 278 -14.05 7.58 19.90
N ARG A 279 -15.35 7.90 19.93
CA ARG A 279 -16.42 6.93 20.27
C ARG A 279 -16.79 5.96 19.13
N THR A 280 -16.38 6.23 17.89
CA THR A 280 -16.72 5.37 16.74
C THR A 280 -15.76 4.19 16.59
N PHE A 281 -14.60 4.23 17.28
CA PHE A 281 -13.53 3.23 17.18
C PHE A 281 -13.08 2.94 15.73
N ALA A 282 -13.32 3.87 14.81
CA ALA A 282 -12.90 3.84 13.41
C ALA A 282 -12.48 5.25 12.96
N GLY A 283 -11.41 5.34 12.19
CA GLY A 283 -10.83 6.63 11.79
C GLY A 283 -9.98 6.56 10.53
N ALA A 284 -9.47 7.72 10.12
CA ALA A 284 -8.53 7.85 9.02
C ALA A 284 -7.34 8.72 9.42
N VAL A 285 -6.15 8.41 8.89
CA VAL A 285 -4.91 9.14 9.11
C VAL A 285 -4.26 9.42 7.77
N ARG A 286 -3.75 10.64 7.56
CA ARG A 286 -2.91 10.95 6.41
C ARG A 286 -1.51 10.38 6.67
N LEU A 287 -1.04 9.50 5.80
CA LEU A 287 0.28 8.89 5.94
C LEU A 287 1.37 9.95 5.74
N ASN A 288 2.45 9.84 6.51
CA ASN A 288 3.64 10.67 6.30
C ASN A 288 4.37 10.19 5.04
N THR A 289 4.20 10.92 3.96
CA THR A 289 4.93 10.73 2.69
C THR A 289 5.93 11.83 2.41
N ALA A 290 6.22 12.71 3.38
CA ALA A 290 7.07 13.89 3.18
C ALA A 290 8.58 13.60 3.19
N THR A 291 8.98 12.37 3.52
CA THR A 291 10.39 11.97 3.63
C THR A 291 10.60 10.60 2.99
N LEU A 292 11.69 10.42 2.26
CA LEU A 292 12.04 9.14 1.62
C LEU A 292 12.38 8.06 2.66
N GLY A 293 12.25 6.80 2.26
CA GLY A 293 12.66 5.64 3.06
C GLY A 293 11.48 4.88 3.68
N GLN A 294 11.78 4.00 4.62
CA GLN A 294 10.76 3.19 5.29
C GLN A 294 10.04 3.98 6.39
N HIS A 295 8.73 3.79 6.43
CA HIS A 295 7.82 4.38 7.41
C HIS A 295 6.84 3.33 7.92
N SER A 296 6.25 3.60 9.08
CA SER A 296 5.20 2.75 9.60
C SER A 296 4.23 3.47 10.52
N TYR A 297 2.99 2.97 10.52
CA TYR A 297 1.94 3.34 11.46
C TYR A 297 1.44 2.11 12.21
N THR A 298 1.26 2.24 13.51
CA THR A 298 0.70 1.20 14.37
C THR A 298 -0.65 1.64 14.92
N VAL A 299 -1.67 0.83 14.65
CA VAL A 299 -3.01 0.95 15.22
C VAL A 299 -3.05 0.09 16.48
N THR A 300 -3.47 0.67 17.61
CA THR A 300 -3.56 -0.01 18.90
C THR A 300 -4.99 0.04 19.43
N ALA A 301 -5.58 -1.12 19.67
CA ALA A 301 -6.81 -1.30 20.41
C ALA A 301 -6.48 -1.58 21.89
N ARG A 302 -7.14 -0.89 22.81
CA ARG A 302 -7.04 -1.13 24.25
C ARG A 302 -8.44 -1.34 24.83
N SER A 303 -8.63 -2.47 25.50
CA SER A 303 -9.85 -2.76 26.26
C SER A 303 -9.76 -2.18 27.69
N ARG A 304 -10.91 -2.02 28.35
CA ARG A 304 -11.00 -1.48 29.72
C ARG A 304 -10.39 -2.39 30.79
N ASP A 305 -10.27 -3.68 30.52
CA ASP A 305 -9.54 -4.64 31.39
C ASP A 305 -8.01 -4.55 31.24
N GLY A 306 -7.51 -3.67 30.37
CA GLY A 306 -6.09 -3.49 30.12
C GLY A 306 -5.52 -4.33 28.98
N GLN A 307 -6.30 -5.25 28.38
CA GLN A 307 -5.86 -6.01 27.21
C GLN A 307 -5.58 -5.11 26.01
N ARG A 308 -4.61 -5.51 25.19
CA ARG A 308 -4.19 -4.76 24.00
C ARG A 308 -3.96 -5.67 22.80
N ALA A 309 -4.23 -5.12 21.63
CA ALA A 309 -3.84 -5.66 20.34
C ALA A 309 -3.42 -4.55 19.38
N SER A 310 -2.56 -4.89 18.43
CA SER A 310 -2.04 -3.90 17.49
C SER A 310 -1.90 -4.47 16.08
N ALA A 311 -2.07 -3.60 15.09
CA ALA A 311 -1.79 -3.87 13.68
C ALA A 311 -0.84 -2.79 13.15
N THR A 312 0.16 -3.17 12.36
CA THR A 312 1.16 -2.23 11.85
C THR A 312 1.16 -2.21 10.32
N LEU A 313 0.99 -1.03 9.72
CA LEU A 313 1.24 -0.77 8.31
C LEU A 313 2.70 -0.38 8.16
N ARG A 314 3.44 -1.10 7.31
CA ARG A 314 4.77 -0.70 6.86
C ARG A 314 4.68 -0.25 5.41
N TYR A 315 5.26 0.89 5.10
CA TYR A 315 5.30 1.41 3.74
C TYR A 315 6.65 2.09 3.46
N THR A 316 7.01 2.17 2.19
CA THR A 316 8.22 2.84 1.74
C THR A 316 7.79 4.09 0.97
N VAL A 317 8.41 5.22 1.27
CA VAL A 317 8.27 6.42 0.44
C VAL A 317 9.47 6.47 -0.49
N ALA A 318 9.20 6.47 -1.78
CA ALA A 318 10.20 6.55 -2.85
C ALA A 318 9.86 7.72 -3.76
N ARG A 319 10.82 8.20 -4.55
CA ARG A 319 10.50 9.11 -5.66
C ARG A 319 9.61 8.36 -6.67
N HIS A 320 8.69 9.09 -7.32
CA HIS A 320 7.67 8.51 -8.21
C HIS A 320 8.23 7.53 -9.26
N ARG A 321 9.46 7.76 -9.74
CA ARG A 321 10.18 6.83 -10.62
C ARG A 321 11.57 6.45 -10.10
N PRO A 322 11.97 5.17 -10.21
CA PRO A 322 13.37 4.81 -10.35
C PRO A 322 13.89 5.37 -11.69
N LEU A 323 15.07 5.98 -11.62
CA LEU A 323 15.81 6.59 -12.72
C LEU A 323 15.90 5.69 -13.96
N VAL A 324 15.82 6.29 -15.15
CA VAL A 324 16.52 5.75 -16.32
C VAL A 324 17.99 5.64 -15.95
N PHE A 325 18.58 4.49 -16.27
CA PHE A 325 19.87 4.00 -15.81
C PHE A 325 21.03 5.00 -16.04
N ALA A 326 21.19 5.96 -15.15
CA ALA A 326 22.51 6.45 -14.81
C ALA A 326 23.17 5.33 -13.97
N PRO A 327 24.38 4.84 -14.31
CA PRO A 327 25.11 3.90 -13.48
C PRO A 327 25.06 4.29 -12.00
N PRO A 328 25.05 3.36 -11.02
CA PRO A 328 25.00 3.69 -9.60
C PRO A 328 26.05 4.73 -9.15
N SER A 329 27.20 4.77 -9.82
CA SER A 329 28.23 5.80 -9.65
C SER A 329 27.81 7.19 -10.14
N LEU A 330 27.06 7.28 -11.23
CA LEU A 330 26.45 8.49 -11.82
C LEU A 330 25.29 9.00 -10.96
N VAL A 331 24.47 8.10 -10.40
CA VAL A 331 23.41 8.45 -9.42
C VAL A 331 24.01 8.91 -8.10
N ALA A 332 25.07 8.24 -7.61
CA ALA A 332 25.80 8.67 -6.42
C ALA A 332 26.57 9.99 -6.63
N LEU A 333 26.94 10.31 -7.88
CA LEU A 333 27.48 11.61 -8.28
C LEU A 333 26.38 12.68 -8.37
N ALA A 334 25.25 12.40 -9.01
CA ALA A 334 24.13 13.35 -9.19
C ALA A 334 23.45 13.71 -7.85
N ARG A 335 23.47 12.79 -6.88
CA ARG A 335 22.99 13.04 -5.50
C ARG A 335 23.92 13.90 -4.66
N ARG A 336 25.14 14.18 -5.13
CA ARG A 336 25.97 15.23 -4.54
C ARG A 336 25.53 16.52 -5.22
N PRO A 337 25.11 17.56 -4.46
CA PRO A 337 24.81 18.84 -5.08
C PRO A 337 25.98 19.20 -5.99
N CYS A 338 25.70 19.33 -7.30
CA CYS A 338 26.56 19.98 -8.28
C CYS A 338 27.69 19.18 -8.93
N VAL A 339 27.72 17.84 -8.81
CA VAL A 339 28.95 17.11 -9.19
C VAL A 339 29.07 16.74 -10.68
N LEU A 340 28.03 16.86 -11.51
CA LEU A 340 28.22 16.63 -12.94
C LEU A 340 29.01 17.73 -13.67
N TYR A 341 29.29 18.86 -13.02
CA TYR A 341 30.07 19.96 -13.61
C TYR A 341 31.52 20.05 -13.12
N ARG A 342 32.05 19.05 -12.38
CA ARG A 342 33.50 18.97 -12.06
C ARG A 342 34.27 18.12 -13.09
N CYS A 343 34.81 18.81 -14.09
CA CYS A 343 35.75 18.31 -15.08
C CYS A 343 37.01 17.59 -14.51
N ARG A 344 37.67 16.79 -15.39
CA ARG A 344 39.05 16.25 -15.33
C ARG A 344 39.30 14.84 -14.77
N ARG A 345 38.32 14.10 -14.21
CA ARG A 345 38.55 12.72 -13.69
C ARG A 345 37.60 11.62 -14.16
N ASN A 346 36.74 11.85 -15.16
CA ASN A 346 35.69 10.87 -15.51
C ASN A 346 35.54 10.65 -17.03
N PRO A 347 36.39 9.82 -17.68
CA PRO A 347 36.50 9.79 -19.14
C PRO A 347 35.61 8.78 -19.89
N ALA A 348 34.77 7.95 -19.25
CA ALA A 348 34.24 6.75 -19.95
C ALA A 348 32.78 6.83 -20.44
N PRO A 349 31.75 7.25 -19.67
CA PRO A 349 30.36 7.21 -20.16
C PRO A 349 29.97 8.44 -21.01
N HIS A 350 30.60 9.58 -20.74
CA HIS A 350 30.34 10.86 -21.42
C HIS A 350 30.94 10.90 -22.84
N ALA A 351 32.15 10.37 -23.01
CA ALA A 351 32.87 10.38 -24.27
C ALA A 351 32.17 9.59 -25.40
N ALA A 352 31.41 8.54 -25.08
CA ALA A 352 30.69 7.74 -26.08
C ALA A 352 29.50 8.50 -26.72
N TRP A 353 28.87 9.41 -25.97
CA TRP A 353 27.72 10.21 -26.40
C TRP A 353 28.14 11.63 -26.87
N GLU A 354 29.17 12.23 -26.26
CA GLU A 354 29.87 13.43 -26.79
C GLU A 354 30.38 13.21 -28.22
N ASN A 355 30.77 11.99 -28.57
CA ASN A 355 31.20 11.66 -29.92
C ASN A 355 30.07 11.72 -30.97
N GLU A 356 28.80 11.63 -30.55
CA GLU A 356 27.61 11.83 -31.40
C GLU A 356 27.10 13.28 -31.40
N LEU A 357 27.42 14.09 -30.36
CA LEU A 357 27.03 15.49 -30.22
C LEU A 357 28.17 16.47 -30.52
N ARG A 358 28.75 16.38 -31.72
CA ARG A 358 29.80 17.29 -32.18
C ARG A 358 29.23 18.71 -32.42
N GLY A 359 29.10 19.50 -31.36
CA GLY A 359 28.64 20.89 -31.43
C GLY A 359 28.57 21.67 -30.12
N LEU A 360 28.65 21.01 -28.96
CA LEU A 360 28.70 21.71 -27.66
C LEU A 360 30.15 21.99 -27.27
N GLN A 361 30.48 23.24 -26.96
CA GLN A 361 31.84 23.63 -26.56
C GLN A 361 32.29 22.85 -25.31
N THR A 362 33.48 22.26 -25.40
CA THR A 362 34.08 21.30 -24.45
C THR A 362 34.55 21.89 -23.11
N ASN A 363 34.08 23.09 -22.72
CA ASN A 363 34.60 23.79 -21.54
C ASN A 363 33.53 24.38 -20.61
N PHE A 364 32.34 23.77 -20.58
CA PHE A 364 31.22 24.19 -19.72
C PHE A 364 31.60 24.27 -18.23
N CYS A 365 32.49 23.40 -17.75
CA CYS A 365 32.98 23.40 -16.36
C CYS A 365 33.79 24.64 -15.94
N GLY A 366 34.39 25.37 -16.88
CA GLY A 366 35.19 26.56 -16.57
C GLY A 366 34.37 27.72 -16.01
N ALA A 367 33.04 27.68 -16.18
CA ALA A 367 32.11 28.74 -15.80
C ALA A 367 31.59 28.65 -14.35
N TYR A 368 31.90 27.58 -13.59
CA TYR A 368 31.26 27.29 -12.28
C TYR A 368 32.25 27.22 -11.09
N PRO A 369 32.89 28.34 -10.70
CA PRO A 369 33.98 28.32 -9.72
C PRO A 369 33.56 28.07 -8.26
N ARG A 370 32.26 28.17 -7.89
CA ARG A 370 31.79 28.13 -6.49
C ARG A 370 30.92 26.91 -6.10
N GLY A 371 30.50 26.09 -7.06
CA GLY A 371 29.49 25.03 -6.85
C GLY A 371 28.08 25.60 -6.66
N CYS A 372 27.04 24.75 -6.75
CA CYS A 372 25.65 25.13 -6.48
C CYS A 372 25.29 25.14 -5.00
N THR A 373 25.61 26.29 -4.39
CA THR A 373 25.32 26.64 -2.99
C THR A 373 24.20 27.66 -2.87
N SER A 374 23.63 28.11 -3.99
CA SER A 374 22.69 29.21 -4.03
C SER A 374 21.25 28.69 -4.05
N PRO A 375 20.30 29.36 -3.38
CA PRO A 375 18.93 28.86 -3.19
C PRO A 375 18.16 28.50 -4.48
N MET A 376 18.44 29.19 -5.58
CA MET A 376 17.80 29.02 -6.89
C MET A 376 18.73 28.33 -7.90
N ASP A 377 19.62 27.45 -7.44
CA ASP A 377 20.28 26.51 -8.35
C ASP A 377 19.31 25.37 -8.71
N LEU A 378 19.19 25.06 -10.00
CA LEU A 378 18.44 23.93 -10.52
C LEU A 378 19.25 22.64 -10.31
N VAL A 379 18.73 21.74 -9.48
CA VAL A 379 19.40 20.52 -9.04
C VAL A 379 18.71 19.30 -9.66
N PRO A 380 19.43 18.45 -10.43
CA PRO A 380 18.88 17.21 -11.00
C PRO A 380 18.70 16.12 -9.92
N THR A 381 17.85 16.37 -8.93
CA THR A 381 17.58 15.46 -7.81
C THR A 381 16.98 14.14 -8.25
N ASN A 382 16.24 14.16 -9.36
CA ASN A 382 15.70 12.99 -10.03
C ASN A 382 16.54 12.57 -11.25
N GLY A 383 17.82 12.95 -11.30
CA GLY A 383 18.75 12.55 -12.36
C GLY A 383 18.47 13.25 -13.68
N PHE A 384 18.64 12.52 -14.78
CA PHE A 384 18.52 13.04 -16.14
C PHE A 384 17.57 12.19 -16.96
N ASP A 385 16.94 12.82 -17.94
CA ASP A 385 16.05 12.17 -18.89
C ASP A 385 16.85 11.48 -20.02
N ASP A 386 16.14 10.98 -21.03
CA ASP A 386 16.75 10.34 -22.20
C ASP A 386 17.51 11.33 -23.12
N ASN A 387 17.33 12.64 -22.93
CA ASN A 387 18.05 13.71 -23.62
C ASN A 387 19.29 14.20 -22.86
N MET A 388 19.53 13.66 -21.65
CA MET A 388 20.53 14.17 -20.69
C MET A 388 20.21 15.55 -20.14
N PHE A 389 18.95 15.98 -20.19
CA PHE A 389 18.45 17.13 -19.47
C PHE A 389 18.06 16.74 -18.04
N PRO A 390 18.16 17.64 -17.06
CA PRO A 390 17.67 17.39 -15.71
C PRO A 390 16.22 16.88 -15.76
N PHE A 391 15.98 15.69 -15.20
CA PHE A 391 14.65 15.11 -15.10
C PHE A 391 14.03 15.52 -13.77
N ASN A 392 12.83 16.09 -13.80
CA ASN A 392 12.12 16.67 -12.65
C ASN A 392 13.09 17.34 -11.67
N PRO A 393 13.93 18.30 -12.10
CA PRO A 393 14.88 18.90 -11.18
C PRO A 393 14.17 19.67 -10.07
N ASP A 394 14.85 19.82 -8.93
CA ASP A 394 14.41 20.63 -7.80
C ASP A 394 15.27 21.89 -7.68
N TRP A 395 14.69 22.98 -7.21
CA TRP A 395 15.48 24.11 -6.72
C TRP A 395 16.28 23.71 -5.48
N ALA A 396 17.54 24.14 -5.36
CA ALA A 396 18.40 23.80 -4.22
C ALA A 396 17.75 24.11 -2.86
N SER A 397 17.01 25.21 -2.75
CA SER A 397 16.22 25.54 -1.56
C SER A 397 15.16 24.46 -1.23
N PHE A 398 14.47 23.93 -2.24
CA PHE A 398 13.51 22.84 -2.05
C PHE A 398 14.21 21.58 -1.52
N VAL A 399 15.37 21.23 -2.08
CA VAL A 399 16.17 20.08 -1.62
C VAL A 399 16.56 20.21 -0.15
N LEU A 400 16.88 21.42 0.31
CA LEU A 400 17.31 21.69 1.67
C LEU A 400 16.16 21.80 2.67
N THR A 401 15.01 22.30 2.24
CA THR A 401 13.91 22.68 3.14
C THR A 401 12.66 21.80 3.01
N GLY A 402 12.51 21.06 1.91
CA GLY A 402 11.31 20.33 1.54
C GLY A 402 10.11 21.22 1.17
N HIS A 403 10.35 22.51 0.89
CA HIS A 403 9.31 23.48 0.56
C HIS A 403 9.69 24.28 -0.70
N PRO A 404 8.73 24.59 -1.59
CA PRO A 404 8.94 25.45 -2.76
C PRO A 404 9.56 26.81 -2.35
N PRO A 405 10.62 27.28 -3.03
CA PRO A 405 11.21 28.59 -2.74
C PRO A 405 10.31 29.75 -3.17
N ASP A 406 10.48 30.90 -2.52
CA ASP A 406 9.95 32.18 -2.99
C ASP A 406 11.03 32.92 -3.78
N ALA A 407 10.99 32.78 -5.11
CA ALA A 407 11.95 33.42 -6.02
C ALA A 407 11.96 34.95 -5.89
N THR A 408 10.82 35.57 -5.52
CA THR A 408 10.70 37.01 -5.29
C THR A 408 11.62 37.46 -4.15
N GLN A 409 11.58 36.74 -3.04
CA GLN A 409 12.36 37.06 -1.84
C GLN A 409 13.84 36.73 -2.02
N LEU A 410 14.13 35.61 -2.66
CA LEU A 410 15.49 35.09 -2.77
C LEU A 410 16.34 35.88 -3.76
N CYS A 411 15.76 36.37 -4.86
CA CYS A 411 16.53 36.91 -5.98
C CYS A 411 16.61 38.42 -6.07
N SER A 412 15.86 39.18 -5.25
CA SER A 412 15.87 40.66 -5.04
C SER A 412 15.79 41.57 -6.28
N TYR A 413 16.11 41.10 -7.49
CA TYR A 413 16.10 41.82 -8.75
C TYR A 413 16.51 40.93 -9.97
N PHE A 414 17.01 39.70 -9.81
CA PHE A 414 17.62 38.83 -10.85
C PHE A 414 18.78 39.42 -11.68
N VAL A 415 18.94 40.74 -11.79
CA VAL A 415 20.09 41.42 -12.44
C VAL A 415 21.36 41.36 -11.59
N ARG A 416 21.24 41.06 -10.28
CA ARG A 416 22.38 40.75 -9.40
C ARG A 416 22.31 39.26 -9.05
N LEU A 417 22.98 38.43 -9.85
CA LEU A 417 23.04 36.95 -9.76
C LEU A 417 23.66 36.46 -8.44
N SER A 418 22.96 36.68 -7.33
CA SER A 418 23.37 36.27 -5.98
C SER A 418 22.55 35.09 -5.46
N CYS A 419 21.38 34.82 -6.06
CA CYS A 419 20.49 33.72 -5.68
C CYS A 419 20.69 32.43 -6.49
N THR A 420 21.44 32.49 -7.60
CA THR A 420 21.90 31.35 -8.39
C THR A 420 23.40 31.46 -8.58
N SER A 421 24.08 30.32 -8.59
CA SER A 421 25.49 30.16 -8.96
C SER A 421 25.65 29.68 -10.40
N GLN A 422 24.56 29.23 -11.02
CA GLN A 422 24.52 28.76 -12.39
C GLN A 422 24.43 29.96 -13.36
N PRO A 423 25.05 29.86 -14.55
CA PRO A 423 24.82 30.81 -15.62
C PRO A 423 23.35 30.72 -16.02
N VAL A 424 22.79 31.88 -16.29
CA VAL A 424 21.42 32.01 -16.76
C VAL A 424 21.42 32.89 -18.00
N GLY A 425 20.59 32.52 -18.98
CA GLY A 425 20.14 33.41 -20.03
C GLY A 425 19.19 34.45 -19.44
N LEU A 426 19.27 35.67 -19.95
CA LEU A 426 18.30 36.70 -19.66
C LEU A 426 17.64 37.06 -20.97
N ASP A 427 16.35 36.81 -21.06
CA ASP A 427 15.51 37.32 -22.13
C ASP A 427 14.71 38.49 -21.57
N GLN A 428 14.77 39.64 -22.23
CA GLN A 428 14.12 40.83 -21.74
C GLN A 428 12.80 41.03 -22.49
N ALA A 429 11.79 41.56 -21.81
CA ALA A 429 10.56 41.95 -22.47
C ALA A 429 10.82 42.98 -23.57
N GLY A 430 10.66 42.55 -24.83
CA GLY A 430 10.20 43.32 -25.97
C GLY A 430 10.78 44.72 -26.18
N SER A 431 11.55 44.95 -27.24
CA SER A 431 11.83 46.31 -27.75
C SER A 431 10.65 46.89 -28.59
N GLU A 432 9.74 47.63 -27.93
CA GLU A 432 8.70 48.52 -28.50
C GLU A 432 7.84 47.96 -29.65
N PRO A 433 6.73 47.24 -29.37
CA PRO A 433 5.50 47.84 -28.78
C PRO A 433 5.03 47.37 -27.41
N SER A 434 5.38 46.14 -27.08
CA SER A 434 4.85 45.35 -25.97
C SER A 434 5.47 45.79 -24.64
N TYR A 435 6.64 46.45 -24.68
CA TYR A 435 7.34 47.00 -23.52
C TYR A 435 6.40 47.62 -22.47
N ASP A 436 5.66 48.68 -22.82
CA ASP A 436 4.76 49.38 -21.88
C ASP A 436 3.61 48.52 -21.32
N VAL A 437 3.24 47.43 -22.02
CA VAL A 437 2.26 46.44 -21.59
C VAL A 437 2.93 45.49 -20.59
N CYS A 438 4.02 44.82 -20.97
CA CYS A 438 4.85 43.97 -20.11
C CYS A 438 5.34 44.70 -18.83
N LEU A 439 5.44 46.04 -18.86
CA LEU A 439 5.81 46.84 -17.70
C LEU A 439 4.74 46.93 -16.58
N ARG A 440 3.48 46.53 -16.82
CA ARG A 440 2.35 46.72 -15.89
C ARG A 440 1.92 45.47 -15.12
N GLY A 441 2.59 44.33 -15.35
CA GLY A 441 2.35 43.04 -14.70
C GLY A 441 2.31 43.09 -13.17
N ARG A 442 3.33 43.59 -12.45
CA ARG A 442 3.31 43.71 -10.95
C ARG A 442 4.11 44.88 -10.35
N LYS A 443 3.99 45.04 -9.02
CA LYS A 443 4.47 46.16 -8.15
C LYS A 443 5.94 46.55 -8.39
N ASP A 444 6.21 47.86 -8.24
CA ASP A 444 7.45 48.61 -8.52
C ASP A 444 8.79 48.10 -7.90
N SER A 445 8.84 46.95 -7.23
CA SER A 445 9.98 46.48 -6.44
C SER A 445 10.83 45.37 -7.09
N LEU A 446 10.49 44.87 -8.28
CA LEU A 446 11.30 43.95 -9.09
C LEU A 446 11.67 44.70 -10.38
N GLY A 447 12.91 44.66 -10.85
CA GLY A 447 13.26 45.43 -12.04
C GLY A 447 14.20 44.76 -13.03
N PHE A 448 14.34 43.43 -12.97
CA PHE A 448 14.39 42.67 -14.21
C PHE A 448 12.97 42.39 -14.69
N ARG A 449 12.77 42.37 -16.01
CA ARG A 449 11.46 42.24 -16.67
C ARG A 449 11.65 41.37 -17.91
N GLY A 450 11.26 40.11 -17.84
CA GLY A 450 11.50 39.09 -18.86
C GLY A 450 11.73 37.72 -18.22
N HIS A 451 12.34 36.79 -18.95
CA HIS A 451 12.59 35.43 -18.48
C HIS A 451 14.05 35.26 -18.05
N VAL A 452 14.24 34.51 -16.97
CA VAL A 452 15.56 34.10 -16.49
C VAL A 452 15.68 32.61 -16.73
N ASN A 453 16.59 32.22 -17.63
CA ASN A 453 16.58 30.87 -18.22
C ASN A 453 17.81 30.11 -17.79
N TRP A 454 17.66 28.90 -17.27
CA TRP A 454 18.78 28.07 -16.83
C TRP A 454 19.26 27.18 -17.97
N GLU A 455 18.59 26.04 -18.13
CA GLU A 455 18.89 25.05 -19.14
C GLU A 455 17.60 24.28 -19.45
N PRO A 456 17.53 23.55 -20.58
CA PRO A 456 16.41 22.67 -20.83
C PRO A 456 16.28 21.62 -19.72
N ALA A 457 15.06 21.38 -19.27
CA ALA A 457 14.75 20.35 -18.29
C ALA A 457 13.48 19.61 -18.71
N THR A 458 13.37 18.37 -18.24
CA THR A 458 12.22 17.52 -18.53
C THR A 458 11.42 17.29 -17.27
N TYR A 459 10.18 17.74 -17.26
CA TYR A 459 9.25 17.52 -16.18
C TYR A 459 8.21 16.48 -16.54
N GLU A 460 7.80 15.73 -15.54
CA GLU A 460 6.77 14.73 -15.67
C GLU A 460 5.76 14.87 -14.53
N GLY A 461 4.50 14.92 -14.91
CA GLY A 461 3.42 15.17 -13.98
C GLY A 461 2.06 15.01 -14.63
N THR A 462 1.04 15.50 -13.94
CA THR A 462 -0.30 15.61 -14.53
C THR A 462 -0.56 17.03 -14.99
N LEU A 463 -1.14 17.20 -16.17
CA LEU A 463 -1.50 18.51 -16.69
C LEU A 463 -2.84 19.00 -16.12
N GLN A 464 -2.99 20.31 -16.10
CA GLN A 464 -4.26 21.01 -15.96
C GLN A 464 -4.28 22.14 -16.98
N TRP A 465 -5.42 22.33 -17.62
CA TRP A 465 -5.64 23.45 -18.52
C TRP A 465 -5.68 24.77 -17.75
N GLU A 466 -4.96 25.77 -18.23
CA GLU A 466 -5.05 27.14 -17.71
C GLU A 466 -5.77 28.04 -18.70
N GLU A 467 -5.15 28.37 -19.83
CA GLU A 467 -5.76 29.21 -20.86
C GLU A 467 -5.17 29.01 -22.26
N HIS A 468 -5.91 29.52 -23.24
CA HIS A 468 -5.41 29.89 -24.55
C HIS A 468 -5.60 31.40 -24.66
N ALA A 469 -4.51 32.14 -24.72
CA ALA A 469 -4.59 33.58 -24.80
C ALA A 469 -5.28 33.98 -26.11
N PRO A 470 -6.17 34.99 -26.11
CA PRO A 470 -6.86 35.35 -27.34
C PRO A 470 -5.88 35.99 -28.33
N PRO A 471 -6.12 35.84 -29.65
CA PRO A 471 -5.37 36.60 -30.65
C PRO A 471 -5.46 38.09 -30.30
N GLY A 472 -4.37 38.84 -30.17
CA GLY A 472 -4.35 40.17 -29.53
C GLY A 472 -3.57 40.27 -28.21
N ALA A 473 -3.09 39.14 -27.68
CA ALA A 473 -2.07 38.96 -26.65
C ALA A 473 -0.92 38.11 -27.24
N ASP A 474 -0.25 37.24 -26.49
CA ASP A 474 0.74 36.26 -26.97
C ASP A 474 0.17 35.11 -27.83
N ASP A 475 -1.15 34.84 -27.75
CA ASP A 475 -1.78 33.70 -28.46
C ASP A 475 -1.20 32.34 -28.03
N GLU A 476 -0.84 32.22 -26.76
CA GLU A 476 -0.19 31.03 -26.23
C GLU A 476 -1.14 30.03 -25.62
N TYR A 477 -0.73 28.77 -25.68
CA TYR A 477 -1.32 27.68 -24.93
C TYR A 477 -0.60 27.55 -23.58
N SER A 478 -1.31 27.90 -22.50
CA SER A 478 -0.78 27.83 -21.14
C SER A 478 -1.37 26.63 -20.40
N LEU A 479 -0.48 25.80 -19.84
CA LEU A 479 -0.82 24.61 -19.06
C LEU A 479 -0.09 24.65 -17.71
N GLN A 480 -0.66 23.97 -16.72
CA GLN A 480 0.00 23.72 -15.44
C GLN A 480 0.37 22.24 -15.36
N LEU A 481 1.65 21.93 -15.27
CA LEU A 481 2.12 20.58 -14.96
C LEU A 481 2.31 20.46 -13.46
N TYR A 482 1.62 19.49 -12.85
CA TYR A 482 1.74 19.14 -11.44
C TYR A 482 2.71 17.97 -11.29
N PRO A 483 3.97 18.21 -10.92
CA PRO A 483 4.96 17.16 -10.76
C PRO A 483 4.59 16.31 -9.54
N PHE A 484 4.90 15.01 -9.60
CA PHE A 484 4.45 14.08 -8.56
C PHE A 484 5.02 14.35 -7.16
N ASN A 485 6.19 15.02 -7.07
CA ASN A 485 6.83 15.36 -5.80
C ASN A 485 7.03 16.88 -5.62
N LEU A 486 6.24 17.72 -6.30
CA LEU A 486 6.43 19.19 -6.33
C LEU A 486 7.75 19.63 -6.98
N ASP A 487 8.37 18.73 -7.76
CA ASP A 487 9.70 18.95 -8.29
C ASP A 487 9.73 20.24 -9.15
N GLY A 488 10.64 21.15 -8.83
CA GLY A 488 10.82 22.42 -9.55
C GLY A 488 9.72 23.47 -9.32
N ALA A 489 8.71 23.23 -8.48
CA ALA A 489 7.71 24.24 -8.15
C ALA A 489 8.32 25.36 -7.27
N THR A 490 7.78 26.58 -7.41
CA THR A 490 8.03 27.72 -6.50
C THR A 490 6.72 28.17 -5.84
N THR A 491 6.79 29.03 -4.82
CA THR A 491 5.58 29.67 -4.26
C THR A 491 4.87 30.61 -5.24
N GLY A 492 5.52 31.00 -6.33
CA GLY A 492 4.95 31.85 -7.37
C GLY A 492 4.08 31.09 -8.37
N ASN A 493 4.25 29.77 -8.47
CA ASN A 493 3.45 28.91 -9.33
C ASN A 493 2.02 28.70 -8.77
N ALA A 494 1.09 28.27 -9.62
CA ALA A 494 -0.30 28.05 -9.24
C ALA A 494 -0.39 27.05 -8.07
N GLY A 495 -0.93 27.49 -6.92
CA GLY A 495 -1.02 26.68 -5.70
C GLY A 495 0.32 26.37 -5.02
N GLY A 496 1.45 26.82 -5.59
CA GLY A 496 2.79 26.48 -5.16
C GLY A 496 3.18 25.01 -5.42
N ASP A 497 2.43 24.31 -6.28
CA ASP A 497 2.60 22.87 -6.52
C ASP A 497 2.65 22.47 -8.00
N SER A 498 2.81 23.44 -8.90
CA SER A 498 2.94 23.24 -10.34
C SER A 498 4.20 23.88 -10.94
N VAL A 499 4.49 23.50 -12.18
CA VAL A 499 5.38 24.18 -13.12
C VAL A 499 4.51 24.67 -14.28
N HIS A 500 4.68 25.93 -14.65
CA HIS A 500 3.96 26.54 -15.75
C HIS A 500 4.56 26.09 -17.09
N ILE A 501 3.71 25.90 -18.10
CA ILE A 501 4.11 25.49 -19.44
C ILE A 501 3.45 26.42 -20.42
N GLU A 502 4.25 26.97 -21.33
CA GLU A 502 3.75 27.84 -22.40
C GLU A 502 4.42 27.51 -23.72
N PHE A 503 3.65 27.67 -24.81
CA PHE A 503 4.13 27.58 -26.17
C PHE A 503 3.18 28.29 -27.15
N ASP A 504 3.78 28.99 -28.11
CA ASP A 504 3.11 29.79 -29.13
C ASP A 504 2.30 28.93 -30.12
N SER A 505 1.04 29.33 -30.37
CA SER A 505 0.12 28.70 -31.32
C SER A 505 0.60 28.75 -32.77
N ASP A 506 1.19 29.87 -33.20
CA ASP A 506 1.73 30.05 -34.56
C ASP A 506 2.91 29.10 -34.82
N GLU A 507 3.62 28.71 -33.75
CA GLU A 507 4.71 27.75 -33.81
C GLU A 507 4.26 26.29 -33.69
N THR A 508 3.02 26.04 -33.29
CA THR A 508 2.53 24.69 -32.97
C THR A 508 1.12 24.41 -33.52
N ILE A 509 0.08 24.62 -32.71
CA ILE A 509 -1.25 24.01 -32.90
C ILE A 509 -1.97 24.53 -34.15
N ASP A 510 -1.70 25.77 -34.57
CA ASP A 510 -2.33 26.39 -35.75
C ASP A 510 -2.09 25.61 -37.05
N HIS A 511 -1.03 24.81 -37.12
CA HIS A 511 -0.74 23.95 -38.27
C HIS A 511 -0.77 22.46 -37.99
N PHE A 512 -1.19 22.04 -36.79
CA PHE A 512 -1.33 20.62 -36.43
C PHE A 512 -2.71 20.04 -36.79
N ASP A 513 -3.61 20.82 -37.38
CA ASP A 513 -4.98 20.44 -37.78
C ASP A 513 -5.10 19.24 -38.74
N ASP A 514 -3.99 18.73 -39.29
CA ASP A 514 -3.99 17.52 -40.10
C ASP A 514 -3.84 16.21 -39.29
N ASP A 515 -3.63 16.31 -37.98
CA ASP A 515 -3.78 15.24 -37.00
C ASP A 515 -5.15 15.31 -36.30
N LEU A 516 -5.84 14.18 -36.19
CA LEU A 516 -7.20 14.13 -35.63
C LEU A 516 -7.27 14.56 -34.17
N TRP A 517 -6.27 14.19 -33.36
CA TRP A 517 -6.26 14.54 -31.95
C TRP A 517 -5.98 16.03 -31.79
N TRP A 518 -4.95 16.56 -32.47
CA TRP A 518 -4.60 17.98 -32.40
C TRP A 518 -5.71 18.87 -32.96
N LYS A 519 -6.35 18.46 -34.05
CA LYS A 519 -7.51 19.15 -34.59
C LYS A 519 -8.68 19.19 -33.61
N GLU A 520 -9.03 18.07 -33.00
CA GLU A 520 -10.13 18.01 -32.03
C GLU A 520 -9.82 18.87 -30.81
N PHE A 521 -8.56 18.83 -30.33
CA PHE A 521 -8.11 19.68 -29.24
C PHE A 521 -8.21 21.16 -29.59
N HIS A 522 -7.69 21.57 -30.75
CA HIS A 522 -7.77 22.94 -31.28
C HIS A 522 -9.23 23.41 -31.38
N ASP A 523 -10.11 22.61 -32.01
CA ASP A 523 -11.53 22.93 -32.13
C ASP A 523 -12.20 23.09 -30.75
N ILE A 524 -11.84 22.28 -29.75
CA ILE A 524 -12.45 22.33 -28.41
C ILE A 524 -11.97 23.55 -27.61
N VAL A 525 -10.71 23.93 -27.77
CA VAL A 525 -10.14 25.14 -27.16
C VAL A 525 -10.88 26.37 -27.69
N ASP A 526 -11.09 26.45 -29.01
CA ASP A 526 -11.86 27.50 -29.66
C ASP A 526 -13.35 27.53 -29.23
N ASN A 527 -13.92 26.36 -28.90
CA ASN A 527 -15.33 26.18 -28.59
C ASN A 527 -15.64 25.94 -27.08
N SER A 528 -14.70 26.28 -26.18
CA SER A 528 -14.89 26.46 -24.72
C SER A 528 -14.87 25.24 -23.78
N HIS A 529 -14.32 24.06 -24.14
CA HIS A 529 -14.30 22.89 -23.23
C HIS A 529 -12.94 22.13 -23.05
N PRO A 530 -11.77 22.80 -23.05
CA PRO A 530 -10.46 22.15 -23.08
C PRO A 530 -10.10 21.32 -21.83
N HIS A 531 -10.66 21.66 -20.67
CA HIS A 531 -10.45 20.94 -19.40
C HIS A 531 -10.74 19.44 -19.49
N VAL A 532 -11.69 19.02 -20.33
CA VAL A 532 -12.06 17.60 -20.48
C VAL A 532 -10.92 16.79 -21.14
N PHE A 533 -10.10 17.43 -21.96
CA PHE A 533 -8.99 16.80 -22.68
C PHE A 533 -7.71 16.77 -21.86
N ILE A 534 -7.43 17.84 -21.11
CA ILE A 534 -6.13 18.04 -20.45
C ILE A 534 -6.14 17.67 -18.97
N ASP A 535 -7.22 17.93 -18.22
CA ASP A 535 -7.15 17.88 -16.77
C ASP A 535 -6.86 16.46 -16.25
N GLY A 536 -5.74 16.34 -15.56
CA GLY A 536 -5.19 15.11 -15.02
C GLY A 536 -4.61 14.16 -16.07
N ALA A 537 -4.35 14.60 -17.30
CA ALA A 537 -3.59 13.86 -18.30
C ALA A 537 -2.15 13.71 -17.83
N LEU A 538 -1.60 12.50 -17.89
CA LEU A 538 -0.17 12.29 -17.64
C LEU A 538 0.62 12.91 -18.79
N ALA A 539 1.68 13.63 -18.48
CA ALA A 539 2.55 14.19 -19.50
C ALA A 539 4.02 14.14 -19.09
N GLU A 540 4.87 14.11 -20.11
CA GLU A 540 6.28 14.43 -20.02
C GLU A 540 6.55 15.62 -20.95
N VAL A 541 7.25 16.62 -20.43
CA VAL A 541 7.44 17.91 -21.07
C VAL A 541 8.89 18.32 -20.92
N THR A 542 9.60 18.40 -22.04
CA THR A 542 10.94 18.97 -22.15
C THR A 542 10.81 20.41 -22.63
N GLY A 543 11.28 21.36 -21.84
CA GLY A 543 11.26 22.79 -22.21
C GLY A 543 12.46 23.53 -21.60
N LEU A 544 12.66 24.76 -22.01
CA LEU A 544 13.64 25.65 -21.39
C LEU A 544 13.15 26.01 -19.98
N ALA A 545 13.85 25.55 -18.94
CA ALA A 545 13.45 25.82 -17.57
C ALA A 545 13.92 27.20 -17.13
N GLY A 546 12.97 28.04 -16.73
CA GLY A 546 13.22 29.41 -16.34
C GLY A 546 12.35 29.87 -15.18
N ILE A 547 12.58 31.12 -14.78
CA ILE A 547 11.69 31.90 -13.92
C ILE A 547 11.12 33.03 -14.75
N ASP A 548 9.80 33.04 -14.86
CA ASP A 548 9.05 34.12 -15.46
C ASP A 548 9.00 35.34 -14.53
N THR A 549 9.79 36.38 -14.83
CA THR A 549 9.78 37.60 -14.01
C THR A 549 8.82 38.68 -14.55
N VAL A 550 8.17 38.43 -15.69
CA VAL A 550 7.13 39.32 -16.24
C VAL A 550 5.86 39.22 -15.37
N HIS A 551 5.56 38.00 -14.91
CA HIS A 551 4.42 37.70 -14.07
C HIS A 551 4.75 37.52 -12.58
N THR A 552 4.16 36.50 -11.95
CA THR A 552 4.55 36.05 -10.62
C THR A 552 5.76 35.15 -10.76
N PRO A 553 6.96 35.49 -10.23
CA PRO A 553 8.16 34.69 -10.44
C PRO A 553 7.96 33.27 -9.95
N GLY A 554 7.69 32.42 -10.95
CA GLY A 554 7.40 31.03 -10.86
C GLY A 554 8.14 30.28 -11.94
N THR A 555 8.34 28.98 -11.73
CA THR A 555 9.00 28.13 -12.71
C THR A 555 8.14 28.00 -13.94
N GLU A 556 8.77 28.16 -15.08
CA GLU A 556 8.16 28.08 -16.39
C GLU A 556 9.00 27.18 -17.30
N LEU A 557 8.31 26.45 -18.18
CA LEU A 557 8.88 25.74 -19.32
C LEU A 557 8.43 26.43 -20.60
N HIS A 558 9.27 27.31 -21.11
CA HIS A 558 8.97 28.12 -22.29
C HIS A 558 10.28 28.51 -22.99
N PRO A 559 10.47 28.20 -24.29
CA PRO A 559 9.65 27.31 -25.11
C PRO A 559 9.65 25.85 -24.64
N VAL A 560 8.55 25.16 -24.94
CA VAL A 560 8.51 23.69 -24.95
C VAL A 560 9.20 23.14 -26.20
N TYR A 561 10.18 22.26 -26.00
CA TYR A 561 10.91 21.55 -27.05
C TYR A 561 10.30 20.17 -27.36
N GLY A 562 9.70 19.51 -26.37
CA GLY A 562 9.07 18.23 -26.57
C GLY A 562 7.96 18.01 -25.56
N ILE A 563 6.83 17.48 -26.01
CA ILE A 563 5.73 17.12 -25.12
C ILE A 563 5.13 15.80 -25.56
N ALA A 564 4.80 14.94 -24.60
CA ALA A 564 3.98 13.75 -24.79
C ALA A 564 2.83 13.77 -23.79
N ILE A 565 1.59 13.72 -24.27
CA ILE A 565 0.38 13.82 -23.44
C ILE A 565 -0.44 12.54 -23.58
N GLU A 566 -0.81 11.98 -22.45
CA GLU A 566 -1.76 10.88 -22.33
C GLU A 566 -3.15 11.34 -22.74
N ASP A 567 -3.76 10.70 -23.75
CA ASP A 567 -5.16 10.96 -24.04
C ASP A 567 -6.06 10.48 -22.88
N LYS A 568 -7.10 11.26 -22.58
CA LYS A 568 -8.10 11.01 -21.54
C LYS A 568 -9.54 11.24 -22.00
N ALA A 569 -9.75 11.70 -23.24
CA ALA A 569 -11.08 12.10 -23.69
C ALA A 569 -12.05 10.91 -23.73
N ALA A 570 -13.21 11.09 -23.09
CA ALA A 570 -14.28 10.09 -23.08
C ALA A 570 -15.02 10.08 -24.44
N GLY A 571 -14.49 9.31 -25.38
CA GLY A 571 -15.04 9.16 -26.75
C GLY A 571 -14.14 8.30 -27.63
N HIS A 572 -12.83 8.41 -27.43
CA HIS A 572 -11.83 7.49 -27.96
C HIS A 572 -11.83 6.24 -27.09
N SER A 573 -12.60 5.22 -27.50
CA SER A 573 -12.83 3.92 -26.82
C SER A 573 -11.57 3.08 -26.50
N VAL A 574 -10.38 3.66 -26.67
CA VAL A 574 -9.06 3.06 -26.69
C VAL A 574 -8.44 2.96 -25.29
N GLN A 575 -9.20 3.15 -24.21
CA GLN A 575 -8.64 3.07 -22.84
C GLN A 575 -8.98 1.77 -22.12
N ARG A 576 -9.77 0.88 -22.71
CA ARG A 576 -10.13 -0.39 -22.07
C ARG A 576 -9.12 -1.48 -22.42
N ASP A 577 -8.84 -2.36 -21.46
CA ASP A 577 -8.03 -3.59 -21.63
C ASP A 577 -6.59 -3.37 -22.10
N GLY A 578 -5.90 -2.34 -21.59
CA GLY A 578 -4.49 -2.08 -21.91
C GLY A 578 -4.26 -1.41 -23.26
N ASN A 579 -5.29 -0.89 -23.90
CA ASN A 579 -5.12 0.06 -24.98
C ASN A 579 -4.77 1.44 -24.41
N ASP A 580 -3.96 2.20 -25.13
CA ASP A 580 -3.42 3.49 -24.69
C ASP A 580 -3.11 4.38 -25.90
N LEU A 581 -3.32 5.69 -25.78
CA LEU A 581 -3.12 6.68 -26.84
C LEU A 581 -2.37 7.87 -26.26
N TRP A 582 -1.31 8.28 -26.95
CA TRP A 582 -0.48 9.42 -26.58
C TRP A 582 -0.32 10.35 -27.78
N THR A 583 -0.45 11.65 -27.56
CA THR A 583 -0.16 12.69 -28.55
C THR A 583 1.18 13.36 -28.23
N PHE A 584 1.86 13.93 -29.21
CA PHE A 584 3.14 14.60 -29.00
C PHE A 584 3.44 15.67 -30.06
N PHE A 585 4.36 16.56 -29.70
CA PHE A 585 5.19 17.30 -30.66
C PHE A 585 6.64 17.37 -30.17
N ALA A 586 7.59 17.56 -31.10
CA ALA A 586 9.00 17.72 -30.80
C ALA A 586 9.70 18.68 -31.79
N ARG A 587 10.49 19.61 -31.25
CA ARG A 587 11.21 20.69 -31.94
C ARG A 587 12.43 21.13 -31.12
N ASN A 588 13.41 21.78 -31.74
CA ASN A 588 14.62 22.28 -31.05
C ASN A 588 14.74 23.81 -31.09
N TRP A 589 13.63 24.50 -31.26
CA TRP A 589 13.48 25.95 -31.41
C TRP A 589 12.13 26.39 -30.83
N GLY A 590 11.95 27.70 -30.65
CA GLY A 590 10.75 28.34 -30.13
C GLY A 590 11.09 29.66 -29.44
N ASN A 591 10.09 30.51 -29.23
CA ASN A 591 10.21 31.75 -28.48
C ASN A 591 9.54 31.66 -27.08
N GLU A 592 9.69 32.70 -26.25
CA GLU A 592 9.06 32.82 -24.91
C GLU A 592 7.93 33.86 -24.90
N GLY A 593 7.26 34.04 -26.03
CA GLY A 593 6.05 34.84 -26.12
C GLY A 593 6.18 36.34 -26.24
N TYR A 594 5.05 37.00 -26.01
CA TYR A 594 4.83 38.45 -26.23
C TYR A 594 5.73 39.37 -25.40
N CYS A 595 6.26 38.86 -24.28
CA CYS A 595 7.17 39.58 -23.39
C CYS A 595 8.60 38.99 -23.42
N SER A 596 9.03 38.49 -24.59
CA SER A 596 10.38 38.01 -24.91
C SER A 596 10.89 38.67 -26.22
N ASP A 597 12.22 38.77 -26.38
CA ASP A 597 12.88 39.36 -27.56
C ASP A 597 13.71 38.33 -28.36
N LEU A 598 13.76 37.07 -27.93
CA LEU A 598 14.70 36.07 -28.43
C LEU A 598 14.03 34.78 -28.90
N GLU A 599 14.66 34.18 -29.91
CA GLU A 599 14.42 32.80 -30.31
C GLU A 599 15.39 31.89 -29.55
N HIS A 600 14.86 30.85 -28.92
CA HIS A 600 15.60 29.95 -28.03
C HIS A 600 15.80 28.59 -28.69
N GLY A 601 16.85 28.49 -29.51
CA GLY A 601 17.23 27.23 -30.15
C GLY A 601 18.22 26.40 -29.33
N ILE A 602 17.99 25.09 -29.24
CA ILE A 602 18.95 24.15 -28.67
C ILE A 602 19.65 23.37 -29.79
N ASN A 603 20.98 23.34 -29.80
CA ASN A 603 21.76 22.65 -30.85
C ASN A 603 21.82 21.13 -30.62
N VAL A 604 20.66 20.50 -30.41
CA VAL A 604 20.49 19.06 -30.40
C VAL A 604 19.84 18.63 -31.73
N ARG A 605 20.35 17.54 -32.30
CA ARG A 605 19.82 16.94 -33.54
C ARG A 605 18.86 15.80 -33.28
N LYS A 606 18.61 15.50 -32.01
CA LYS A 606 17.64 14.52 -31.57
C LYS A 606 16.97 14.99 -30.30
N ILE A 607 15.66 14.79 -30.21
CA ILE A 607 14.90 14.91 -28.96
C ILE A 607 14.15 13.61 -28.75
N THR A 608 14.13 13.14 -27.52
CA THR A 608 13.46 11.93 -27.08
C THR A 608 12.37 12.29 -26.07
N VAL A 609 11.16 11.79 -26.28
CA VAL A 609 10.10 11.77 -25.25
C VAL A 609 9.84 10.31 -24.86
N ARG A 610 9.48 10.08 -23.61
CA ARG A 610 9.25 8.78 -23.00
C ARG A 610 7.80 8.64 -22.57
N ILE A 611 7.13 7.68 -23.20
CA ILE A 611 5.84 7.21 -22.72
C ILE A 611 6.06 6.24 -21.55
N PRO A 612 5.43 6.47 -20.39
CA PRO A 612 5.61 5.64 -19.20
C PRO A 612 5.14 4.20 -19.37
N TRP A 613 5.81 3.25 -18.70
CA TRP A 613 5.38 1.84 -18.73
C TRP A 613 4.05 1.63 -17.98
N LEU A 614 3.05 1.02 -18.63
CA LEU A 614 1.75 0.80 -18.00
C LEU A 614 1.76 -0.40 -17.04
N TYR A 615 1.49 -0.14 -15.76
CA TYR A 615 1.46 -1.19 -14.74
C TYR A 615 0.17 -2.04 -14.77
N SER A 616 -1.00 -1.41 -14.86
CA SER A 616 -2.28 -2.12 -14.88
C SER A 616 -3.17 -1.63 -16.01
N ALA A 617 -4.00 -2.52 -16.57
CA ALA A 617 -5.02 -2.11 -17.53
C ALA A 617 -5.94 -1.06 -16.87
N ARG A 618 -6.21 0.04 -17.58
CA ARG A 618 -7.06 1.11 -17.04
C ARG A 618 -8.46 0.54 -16.73
N GLY A 619 -9.01 0.93 -15.57
CA GLY A 619 -10.28 0.41 -15.06
C GLY A 619 -10.19 -0.94 -14.33
N LYS A 620 -8.98 -1.52 -14.16
CA LYS A 620 -8.73 -2.69 -13.31
C LYS A 620 -8.05 -2.27 -12.01
N THR A 621 -8.42 -2.91 -10.89
CA THR A 621 -7.74 -2.73 -9.61
C THR A 621 -6.43 -3.54 -9.57
N LEU A 622 -5.50 -3.16 -8.69
CA LEU A 622 -4.32 -3.98 -8.37
C LEU A 622 -4.69 -5.42 -7.96
N ALA A 623 -5.86 -5.64 -7.36
CA ALA A 623 -6.34 -6.97 -7.02
C ALA A 623 -6.79 -7.78 -8.25
N GLN A 624 -7.36 -7.11 -9.26
CA GLN A 624 -7.78 -7.73 -10.52
C GLN A 624 -6.61 -7.99 -11.45
N GLN A 625 -5.52 -7.22 -11.33
CA GLN A 625 -4.34 -7.35 -12.17
C GLN A 625 -3.08 -6.94 -11.39
N PRO A 626 -2.49 -7.87 -10.61
CA PRO A 626 -1.42 -7.55 -9.67
C PRO A 626 -0.04 -7.32 -10.33
N ARG A 627 0.08 -7.59 -11.63
CA ARG A 627 1.36 -7.54 -12.36
C ARG A 627 1.38 -6.41 -13.41
N PRO A 628 2.56 -5.74 -13.60
CA PRO A 628 2.82 -4.83 -14.71
C PRO A 628 2.47 -5.41 -16.08
N ALA A 629 2.35 -4.56 -17.10
CA ALA A 629 2.48 -5.02 -18.49
C ALA A 629 3.84 -5.73 -18.66
N THR A 630 3.85 -6.86 -19.34
CA THR A 630 5.07 -7.61 -19.65
C THR A 630 5.65 -7.22 -21.00
N ASP A 631 4.84 -6.63 -21.88
CA ASP A 631 5.25 -6.19 -23.21
C ASP A 631 4.29 -5.09 -23.73
N VAL A 632 4.68 -4.40 -24.79
CA VAL A 632 3.90 -3.36 -25.47
C VAL A 632 4.04 -3.45 -26.99
N LYS A 633 2.91 -3.34 -27.68
CA LYS A 633 2.85 -3.28 -29.15
C LYS A 633 2.41 -1.90 -29.59
N VAL A 634 3.19 -1.28 -30.48
CA VAL A 634 2.71 -0.14 -31.26
C VAL A 634 1.67 -0.66 -32.23
N ARG A 635 0.50 -0.04 -32.25
CA ARG A 635 -0.60 -0.40 -33.15
C ARG A 635 -0.63 0.61 -34.28
N GLY A 636 -0.56 0.14 -35.52
CA GLY A 636 -0.93 0.94 -36.68
C GLY A 636 -2.45 1.11 -36.71
N GLY A 637 -2.95 2.36 -36.70
CA GLY A 637 -4.33 2.63 -37.10
C GLY A 637 -4.47 2.34 -38.60
N SER A 638 -5.50 1.59 -39.01
CA SER A 638 -5.72 1.24 -40.42
C SER A 638 -6.21 2.42 -41.28
N ALA A 639 -6.45 3.59 -40.66
CA ALA A 639 -6.97 4.79 -41.32
C ALA A 639 -6.24 6.11 -40.94
N ASP A 640 -5.34 6.09 -39.96
CA ASP A 640 -4.76 7.32 -39.40
C ASP A 640 -3.33 7.56 -39.89
N TYR A 641 -3.20 8.53 -40.79
CA TYR A 641 -1.93 8.86 -41.44
C TYR A 641 -0.89 9.47 -40.50
N MET A 642 -1.22 9.87 -39.27
CA MET A 642 -0.33 10.57 -38.31
C MET A 642 0.10 9.73 -37.10
N ASN A 643 -0.22 8.44 -37.10
CA ASN A 643 0.19 7.52 -36.05
C ASN A 643 1.64 7.03 -36.24
N ILE A 644 2.47 7.10 -35.20
CA ILE A 644 3.82 6.51 -35.20
C ILE A 644 3.71 4.99 -35.32
N ASP A 645 4.50 4.42 -36.22
CA ASP A 645 4.86 3.00 -36.19
C ASP A 645 6.39 2.83 -36.20
N ASP A 646 6.84 1.59 -36.03
CA ASP A 646 8.27 1.23 -35.96
C ASP A 646 9.04 1.51 -37.29
N SER A 647 8.40 2.04 -38.34
CA SER A 647 8.95 2.22 -39.69
C SER A 647 9.11 3.68 -40.14
N HIS A 648 8.77 4.66 -39.30
CA HIS A 648 8.79 6.07 -39.72
C HIS A 648 10.22 6.63 -39.89
N ALA A 649 10.47 7.25 -41.05
CA ALA A 649 11.78 7.84 -41.36
C ALA A 649 12.01 9.12 -40.56
N GLY A 650 12.92 9.07 -39.59
CA GLY A 650 13.22 10.23 -38.73
C GLY A 650 12.70 10.10 -37.30
N VAL A 651 11.89 9.09 -36.99
CA VAL A 651 11.45 8.79 -35.63
C VAL A 651 11.81 7.35 -35.30
N SER A 652 12.54 7.12 -34.21
CA SER A 652 12.81 5.77 -33.72
C SER A 652 12.01 5.47 -32.47
N VAL A 653 11.31 4.33 -32.47
CA VAL A 653 10.60 3.81 -31.30
C VAL A 653 11.45 2.74 -30.62
N ARG A 654 11.77 2.92 -29.34
CA ARG A 654 12.50 1.94 -28.54
C ARG A 654 11.71 1.57 -27.30
N LYS A 655 11.41 0.28 -27.15
CA LYS A 655 10.71 -0.27 -26.00
C LYS A 655 11.72 -0.66 -24.93
N LEU A 656 11.50 -0.20 -23.71
CA LEU A 656 12.28 -0.54 -22.53
C LEU A 656 11.35 -1.27 -21.54
N PRO A 657 11.32 -2.62 -21.55
CA PRO A 657 10.41 -3.39 -20.71
C PRO A 657 10.50 -2.98 -19.24
N GLY A 658 9.36 -2.60 -18.66
CA GLY A 658 9.26 -2.12 -17.28
C GLY A 658 9.66 -0.65 -17.05
N GLU A 659 10.17 0.04 -18.07
CA GLU A 659 10.62 1.44 -17.97
C GLU A 659 9.78 2.41 -18.82
N GLY A 660 9.52 2.08 -20.08
CA GLY A 660 8.73 2.94 -20.97
C GLY A 660 8.90 2.65 -22.46
N VAL A 661 8.31 3.50 -23.29
CA VAL A 661 8.48 3.54 -24.74
C VAL A 661 9.09 4.88 -25.11
N LEU A 662 10.31 4.85 -25.66
CA LEU A 662 11.02 6.03 -26.12
C LEU A 662 10.64 6.34 -27.56
N LEU A 663 10.30 7.59 -27.83
CA LEU A 663 10.12 8.15 -29.16
C LEU A 663 11.24 9.17 -29.37
N THR A 664 12.16 8.89 -30.29
CA THR A 664 13.28 9.80 -30.59
C THR A 664 13.12 10.39 -31.97
N PHE A 665 13.10 11.71 -32.07
CA PHE A 665 12.87 12.50 -33.28
C PHE A 665 14.18 13.07 -33.79
N ASN A 666 14.50 12.87 -35.08
CA ASN A 666 15.70 13.39 -35.72
C ASN A 666 15.46 14.81 -36.26
N LEU A 667 16.06 15.80 -35.62
CA LEU A 667 15.89 17.22 -35.93
C LEU A 667 17.07 17.76 -36.76
N GLU A 668 16.80 18.81 -37.54
CA GLU A 668 17.83 19.58 -38.22
C GLU A 668 18.43 20.64 -37.28
N ALA A 669 19.11 21.63 -37.85
CA ALA A 669 19.62 22.74 -37.07
C ALA A 669 18.43 23.58 -36.58
N PRO A 670 18.50 24.21 -35.40
CA PRO A 670 17.39 25.01 -34.89
C PRO A 670 16.99 26.14 -35.87
N GLU A 671 17.92 26.62 -36.69
CA GLU A 671 17.67 27.63 -37.74
C GLU A 671 16.83 27.10 -38.92
N SER A 672 16.78 25.77 -39.12
CA SER A 672 15.86 25.13 -40.07
C SER A 672 14.42 25.04 -39.53
N GLN A 673 14.24 25.30 -38.23
CA GLN A 673 12.98 25.21 -37.51
C GLN A 673 12.23 23.90 -37.82
N SER A 674 12.97 22.79 -37.69
CA SER A 674 12.41 21.46 -37.92
C SER A 674 11.52 21.01 -36.76
N GLU A 675 10.38 20.40 -37.06
CA GLU A 675 9.40 19.95 -36.06
C GLU A 675 8.67 18.67 -36.48
N TYR A 676 8.23 17.90 -35.49
CA TYR A 676 7.37 16.71 -35.61
C TYR A 676 6.13 16.85 -34.72
N TRP A 677 4.98 16.37 -35.19
CA TRP A 677 3.76 16.22 -34.39
C TRP A 677 2.94 15.01 -34.82
N GLY A 678 2.15 14.46 -33.90
CA GLY A 678 1.22 13.36 -34.18
C GLY A 678 0.82 12.62 -32.92
N HIS A 679 0.43 11.35 -33.08
CA HIS A 679 0.04 10.48 -31.97
C HIS A 679 0.59 9.05 -32.12
N ILE A 680 0.49 8.25 -31.06
CA ILE A 680 0.87 6.84 -31.04
C ILE A 680 -0.14 6.00 -30.28
N TYR A 681 -0.60 4.92 -30.93
CA TYR A 681 -1.43 3.90 -30.30
C TYR A 681 -0.58 2.78 -29.72
N LEU A 682 -0.77 2.49 -28.43
CA LEU A 682 -0.08 1.42 -27.72
C LEU A 682 -1.07 0.36 -27.22
N LYS A 683 -0.67 -0.90 -27.36
CA LYS A 683 -1.33 -2.05 -26.74
C LYS A 683 -0.39 -2.71 -25.74
N TRP A 684 -0.67 -2.50 -24.47
CA TRP A 684 -0.02 -3.15 -23.34
C TRP A 684 -0.50 -4.59 -23.20
N ILE A 685 0.44 -5.49 -22.94
CA ILE A 685 0.22 -6.94 -22.80
C ILE A 685 0.42 -7.30 -21.34
N PHE A 686 -0.56 -7.98 -20.75
CA PHE A 686 -0.51 -8.44 -19.37
C PHE A 686 -0.53 -9.98 -19.34
N GLY A 687 0.31 -10.60 -18.49
CA GLY A 687 0.34 -12.05 -18.34
C GLY A 687 -0.93 -12.61 -17.67
N GLN A 688 -1.27 -13.87 -17.98
CA GLN A 688 -2.36 -14.61 -17.32
C GLN A 688 -2.02 -14.90 -15.84
N PRO A 689 -3.02 -14.95 -14.93
CA PRO A 689 -2.82 -15.24 -13.52
C PRO A 689 -2.59 -16.74 -13.30
N ASN A 690 -1.42 -17.27 -13.66
CA ASN A 690 -1.01 -18.60 -13.22
C ASN A 690 -0.07 -18.49 -12.01
N SER A 691 -0.46 -19.19 -10.94
CA SER A 691 0.25 -19.35 -9.67
C SER A 691 1.60 -20.04 -9.89
N VAL A 692 2.70 -19.29 -9.73
CA VAL A 692 4.04 -19.84 -9.55
C VAL A 692 4.78 -19.04 -8.48
N ALA A 693 5.50 -19.79 -7.64
CA ALA A 693 6.22 -19.38 -6.45
C ALA A 693 7.31 -18.32 -6.69
N VAL A 694 7.49 -17.47 -5.69
CA VAL A 694 8.50 -16.40 -5.63
C VAL A 694 9.87 -17.03 -5.38
N ALA A 695 10.75 -16.99 -6.40
CA ALA A 695 12.19 -17.09 -6.20
C ALA A 695 12.76 -15.68 -5.94
N ALA A 696 13.63 -15.57 -4.95
CA ALA A 696 14.21 -14.33 -4.47
C ALA A 696 15.19 -13.70 -5.48
N GLY A 697 15.16 -12.35 -5.55
CA GLY A 697 16.29 -11.53 -6.02
C GLY A 697 16.06 -10.73 -7.30
N LEU A 698 15.59 -9.47 -7.18
CA LEU A 698 15.93 -8.25 -7.94
C LEU A 698 14.96 -7.10 -7.53
N PRO A 699 15.34 -5.80 -7.66
CA PRO A 699 14.85 -4.73 -6.79
C PRO A 699 13.42 -4.23 -7.14
N PRO A 700 12.67 -3.73 -6.15
CA PRO A 700 11.29 -3.26 -6.33
C PRO A 700 11.25 -1.86 -6.94
N GLY A 701 10.80 -1.77 -8.20
CA GLY A 701 10.34 -0.55 -8.87
C GLY A 701 8.82 -0.40 -8.77
N SER A 702 8.36 0.84 -8.67
CA SER A 702 7.14 1.32 -8.00
C SER A 702 5.76 0.75 -8.43
N PRO A 703 4.77 0.71 -7.50
CA PRO A 703 3.35 0.51 -7.77
C PRO A 703 2.64 1.83 -8.07
N MET A 704 1.69 1.83 -9.01
CA MET A 704 0.70 2.91 -9.17
C MET A 704 -0.72 2.38 -8.96
N ASN A 705 -1.38 2.86 -7.92
CA ASN A 705 -2.84 2.95 -7.87
C ASN A 705 -3.16 4.43 -8.13
N ARG A 706 -3.85 4.76 -9.24
CA ARG A 706 -4.48 6.08 -9.36
C ARG A 706 -5.53 6.22 -8.26
N VAL A 707 -5.39 7.26 -7.45
CA VAL A 707 -6.46 7.77 -6.62
C VAL A 707 -7.52 8.34 -7.57
N PRO A 708 -8.82 8.01 -7.41
CA PRO A 708 -9.87 8.75 -8.08
C PRO A 708 -9.84 10.18 -7.52
N ILE A 709 -9.51 11.17 -8.35
CA ILE A 709 -9.81 12.56 -8.02
C ILE A 709 -11.32 12.70 -8.13
N ARG A 710 -12.02 12.47 -7.02
CA ARG A 710 -13.37 13.04 -6.85
C ARG A 710 -13.18 14.55 -6.82
N GLY A 711 -13.93 15.24 -7.68
CA GLY A 711 -13.86 16.69 -7.91
C GLY A 711 -13.41 17.44 -6.68
N LEU A 712 -12.15 17.91 -6.73
CA LEU A 712 -11.73 18.94 -5.80
C LEU A 712 -12.66 20.13 -6.04
N PRO A 713 -13.21 20.76 -4.99
CA PRO A 713 -13.79 22.08 -5.16
C PRO A 713 -12.70 22.93 -5.79
N HIS A 714 -13.05 23.65 -6.86
CA HIS A 714 -12.20 24.65 -7.51
C HIS A 714 -11.33 25.30 -6.42
N PRO A 715 -10.00 25.05 -6.40
CA PRO A 715 -9.12 25.94 -5.68
C PRO A 715 -9.48 27.31 -6.23
N LEU A 716 -9.85 28.23 -5.34
CA LEU A 716 -10.12 29.61 -5.70
C LEU A 716 -9.02 30.01 -6.67
N VAL A 717 -9.43 30.24 -7.94
CA VAL A 717 -8.62 30.83 -8.99
C VAL A 717 -7.72 31.82 -8.30
N GLY A 718 -6.42 31.53 -8.30
CA GLY A 718 -5.41 32.35 -7.65
C GLY A 718 -5.78 33.81 -7.89
N ALA A 719 -6.02 34.49 -6.78
CA ALA A 719 -6.74 35.73 -6.68
C ALA A 719 -6.40 36.73 -7.80
N GLU A 720 -7.42 37.44 -8.28
CA GLU A 720 -7.35 38.68 -9.04
C GLU A 720 -5.96 39.38 -8.94
N GLY A 721 -5.09 39.11 -9.91
CA GLY A 721 -3.67 39.38 -9.72
C GLY A 721 -2.92 39.68 -11.00
N HIS A 722 -3.38 40.70 -11.74
CA HIS A 722 -2.53 41.53 -12.61
C HIS A 722 -1.69 40.89 -13.73
N ASP A 723 -2.02 39.69 -14.19
CA ASP A 723 -1.54 39.22 -15.50
C ASP A 723 -1.94 40.24 -16.59
N VAL A 724 -0.94 40.78 -17.28
CA VAL A 724 -1.08 41.96 -18.12
C VAL A 724 -1.58 41.59 -19.54
N GLU A 725 -1.36 40.35 -19.91
CA GLU A 725 -1.73 39.60 -21.09
C GLU A 725 -3.24 39.32 -20.99
N ARG A 726 -3.73 38.84 -19.84
CA ARG A 726 -5.16 38.71 -19.54
C ARG A 726 -5.89 40.06 -19.52
N LEU A 727 -5.22 41.15 -19.11
CA LEU A 727 -5.77 42.51 -19.19
C LEU A 727 -5.84 43.03 -20.64
N ALA A 728 -4.80 42.80 -21.43
CA ALA A 728 -4.75 43.14 -22.85
C ALA A 728 -5.79 42.34 -23.66
N GLY A 729 -5.87 41.03 -23.45
CA GLY A 729 -6.85 40.14 -24.07
C GLY A 729 -8.30 40.50 -23.75
N LYS A 730 -8.61 40.98 -22.53
CA LYS A 730 -9.93 41.53 -22.19
C LYS A 730 -10.26 42.79 -22.99
N LEU A 731 -9.29 43.67 -23.24
CA LEU A 731 -9.49 44.87 -24.06
C LEU A 731 -9.65 44.53 -25.54
N TRP A 732 -8.93 43.52 -26.02
CA TRP A 732 -9.04 43.01 -27.38
C TRP A 732 -10.40 42.35 -27.67
N ARG A 733 -10.89 41.47 -26.78
CA ARG A 733 -12.21 40.83 -26.93
C ARG A 733 -13.37 41.81 -26.99
N ARG A 734 -13.21 43.04 -26.46
CA ARG A 734 -14.20 44.13 -26.56
C ARG A 734 -14.25 44.79 -27.94
N LEU A 735 -13.27 44.54 -28.82
CA LEU A 735 -13.27 45.06 -30.17
C LEU A 735 -14.33 44.35 -31.04
N PRO A 736 -15.04 45.09 -31.93
CA PRO A 736 -15.95 44.47 -32.88
C PRO A 736 -15.26 43.38 -33.70
N THR A 737 -15.96 42.28 -33.98
CA THR A 737 -15.42 41.11 -34.72
C THR A 737 -14.83 41.49 -36.09
N ALA A 738 -15.41 42.48 -36.78
CA ALA A 738 -14.87 42.98 -38.05
C ALA A 738 -13.50 43.68 -37.89
N VAL A 739 -13.28 44.37 -36.76
CA VAL A 739 -11.99 45.03 -36.46
C VAL A 739 -10.94 43.98 -36.12
N ARG A 740 -11.30 42.98 -35.29
CA ARG A 740 -10.42 41.85 -34.95
C ARG A 740 -10.00 41.07 -36.21
N ARG A 741 -10.97 40.69 -37.05
CA ARG A 741 -10.70 39.99 -38.33
C ARG A 741 -9.81 40.80 -39.27
N ARG A 742 -9.99 42.12 -39.35
CA ARG A 742 -9.19 42.98 -40.22
C ARG A 742 -7.75 43.15 -39.72
N ALA A 743 -7.55 43.19 -38.40
CA ALA A 743 -6.23 43.25 -37.80
C ALA A 743 -5.45 41.94 -38.03
N LEU A 744 -6.11 40.79 -37.80
CA LEU A 744 -5.53 39.45 -38.04
C LEU A 744 -5.28 39.18 -39.54
N ALA A 745 -6.08 39.75 -40.44
CA ALA A 745 -5.89 39.59 -41.89
C ALA A 745 -4.64 40.32 -42.45
N GLN A 746 -4.00 41.20 -41.67
CA GLN A 746 -2.73 41.85 -42.06
C GLN A 746 -1.50 41.06 -41.61
N VAL A 747 -1.69 39.96 -40.88
CA VAL A 747 -0.62 39.09 -40.38
C VAL A 747 -0.21 38.12 -41.50
N PRO A 748 1.09 38.02 -41.85
CA PRO A 748 1.55 37.02 -42.80
C PRO A 748 1.31 35.62 -42.24
N LYS A 749 0.50 34.80 -42.92
CA LYS A 749 0.37 33.38 -42.56
C LYS A 749 1.70 32.66 -42.78
N LEU A 750 2.11 31.83 -41.82
CA LEU A 750 3.32 31.03 -41.90
C LEU A 750 3.34 30.13 -43.15
N ALA A 751 4.40 30.26 -43.95
CA ALA A 751 4.55 29.53 -45.21
C ALA A 751 5.21 28.16 -44.97
N ILE A 752 4.40 27.13 -44.78
CA ILE A 752 4.84 25.75 -44.50
C ILE A 752 5.26 25.04 -45.81
N ARG A 753 6.54 24.65 -45.93
CA ARG A 753 6.99 23.78 -47.03
C ARG A 753 6.73 22.31 -46.67
N ARG A 754 5.68 21.74 -47.26
CA ARG A 754 5.27 20.34 -47.08
C ARG A 754 6.23 19.38 -47.80
N GLY A 755 7.11 18.71 -47.05
CA GLY A 755 7.83 17.54 -47.56
C GLY A 755 6.90 16.35 -47.72
N HIS A 756 6.93 15.67 -48.87
CA HIS A 756 6.13 14.46 -49.10
C HIS A 756 6.83 13.24 -48.49
N VAL A 757 6.48 12.85 -47.28
CA VAL A 757 6.68 11.47 -46.78
C VAL A 757 5.52 11.14 -45.84
N GLY A 758 4.80 10.04 -46.09
CA GLY A 758 3.63 9.64 -45.30
C GLY A 758 4.01 9.04 -43.94
N LYS A 759 3.11 9.18 -42.94
CA LYS A 759 3.30 8.95 -41.49
C LYS A 759 4.06 10.10 -40.82
N VAL A 760 3.70 10.49 -39.59
CA VAL A 760 4.14 11.68 -38.78
C VAL A 760 4.79 12.81 -39.57
N ARG A 761 4.15 13.98 -39.67
CA ARG A 761 4.67 15.05 -40.51
C ARG A 761 5.95 15.67 -39.93
N PHE A 762 6.94 15.81 -40.82
CA PHE A 762 8.12 16.62 -40.61
C PHE A 762 8.00 17.90 -41.42
N VAL A 763 7.96 19.05 -40.75
CA VAL A 763 7.99 20.36 -41.42
C VAL A 763 9.41 20.92 -41.40
N ARG A 764 9.82 21.46 -42.55
CA ARG A 764 11.05 22.24 -42.69
C ARG A 764 10.70 23.66 -43.07
N ARG A 765 11.25 24.63 -42.37
CA ARG A 765 11.13 26.04 -42.75
C ARG A 765 12.46 26.46 -43.42
N PRO A 766 12.41 27.28 -44.49
CA PRO A 766 13.63 27.71 -45.18
C PRO A 766 14.53 28.52 -44.23
N PRO A 767 15.86 28.26 -44.23
CA PRO A 767 16.77 28.94 -43.32
C PRO A 767 16.78 30.45 -43.57
N PRO A 768 17.05 31.26 -42.52
CA PRO A 768 17.17 32.71 -42.65
C PRO A 768 18.27 33.10 -43.64
N ARG A 769 18.01 34.10 -44.49
CA ARG A 769 18.95 34.53 -45.56
C ARG A 769 20.17 35.34 -45.06
N VAL A 770 20.42 35.41 -43.75
CA VAL A 770 21.50 36.23 -43.17
C VAL A 770 22.43 35.34 -42.35
N PRO A 771 23.77 35.43 -42.50
CA PRO A 771 24.70 34.66 -41.67
C PRO A 771 24.73 35.26 -40.26
N LEU A 772 24.35 34.48 -39.25
CA LEU A 772 24.42 34.87 -37.84
C LEU A 772 25.70 34.30 -37.19
N VAL A 773 26.32 35.15 -36.38
CA VAL A 773 27.65 35.02 -35.79
C VAL A 773 27.67 33.92 -34.72
N ALA A 774 28.77 33.18 -34.63
CA ALA A 774 29.02 32.21 -33.57
C ALA A 774 29.19 32.88 -32.20
N ASP A 775 28.82 32.14 -31.16
CA ASP A 775 28.90 32.46 -29.72
C ASP A 775 27.69 33.19 -29.10
N ALA A 776 26.54 32.50 -29.06
CA ALA A 776 25.62 32.44 -27.91
C ALA A 776 24.50 31.41 -28.21
N LEU A 777 23.92 30.80 -27.19
CA LEU A 777 22.72 29.92 -27.27
C LEU A 777 21.44 30.65 -27.75
N PHE A 778 21.57 31.85 -28.33
CA PHE A 778 20.47 32.76 -28.66
C PHE A 778 20.74 33.39 -30.02
N PHE A 779 19.75 33.43 -30.91
CA PHE A 779 19.89 34.07 -32.23
C PHE A 779 18.63 34.86 -32.59
N ARG A 780 18.80 36.00 -33.28
CA ARG A 780 17.65 36.77 -33.80
C ARG A 780 17.22 36.21 -35.16
N SER A 781 16.12 35.48 -35.20
CA SER A 781 15.52 34.90 -36.41
C SER A 781 14.74 35.96 -37.22
N PRO A 782 14.66 35.90 -38.57
CA PRO A 782 13.75 36.74 -39.35
C PRO A 782 12.26 36.45 -39.09
N PHE A 783 11.89 35.35 -38.41
CA PHE A 783 10.50 35.12 -37.97
C PHE A 783 10.07 36.01 -36.79
N TYR A 784 11.03 36.54 -36.01
CA TYR A 784 10.83 37.67 -35.10
C TYR A 784 10.13 38.86 -35.81
N THR A 785 10.37 39.05 -37.12
CA THR A 785 9.70 40.13 -37.86
C THR A 785 8.21 39.89 -38.12
N ALA A 786 7.74 38.64 -38.14
CA ALA A 786 6.33 38.30 -38.34
C ALA A 786 5.53 38.43 -37.03
N LEU A 787 6.07 37.92 -35.93
CA LEU A 787 5.53 38.11 -34.58
C LEU A 787 5.47 39.59 -34.22
N LEU A 788 6.59 40.32 -34.31
CA LEU A 788 6.59 41.77 -34.10
C LEU A 788 5.61 42.51 -35.03
N ALA A 789 5.48 42.09 -36.29
CA ALA A 789 4.52 42.71 -37.21
C ALA A 789 3.06 42.50 -36.76
N ARG A 790 2.73 41.33 -36.23
CA ARG A 790 1.44 41.00 -35.61
C ARG A 790 1.20 41.87 -34.38
N GLU A 791 2.12 41.90 -33.41
CA GLU A 791 2.01 42.73 -32.21
C GLU A 791 1.87 44.22 -32.54
N HIS A 792 2.64 44.70 -33.53
CA HIS A 792 2.52 46.05 -34.05
C HIS A 792 1.12 46.33 -34.65
N ALA A 793 0.53 45.37 -35.37
CA ALA A 793 -0.80 45.50 -35.96
C ALA A 793 -1.89 45.50 -34.89
N GLU A 794 -1.77 44.65 -33.87
CA GLU A 794 -2.69 44.54 -32.76
C GLU A 794 -2.66 45.80 -31.87
N ARG A 795 -1.46 46.29 -31.51
CA ARG A 795 -1.31 47.59 -30.84
C ARG A 795 -2.01 48.69 -31.63
N ARG A 796 -1.79 48.77 -32.96
CA ARG A 796 -2.43 49.79 -33.80
C ARG A 796 -3.96 49.68 -33.76
N ALA A 797 -4.50 48.47 -33.78
CA ALA A 797 -5.94 48.24 -33.70
C ALA A 797 -6.53 48.67 -32.35
N LEU A 798 -5.87 48.34 -31.23
CA LEU A 798 -6.27 48.79 -29.90
C LEU A 798 -6.17 50.31 -29.76
N CYS A 799 -5.04 50.90 -30.16
CA CYS A 799 -4.87 52.35 -30.10
C CYS A 799 -5.89 53.09 -30.96
N HIS A 800 -6.22 52.58 -32.15
CA HIS A 800 -7.27 53.14 -32.98
C HIS A 800 -8.64 53.03 -32.31
N ALA A 801 -9.01 51.85 -31.80
CA ALA A 801 -10.31 51.61 -31.19
C ALA A 801 -10.55 52.44 -29.91
N TYR A 802 -9.52 52.66 -29.11
CA TYR A 802 -9.58 53.45 -27.87
C TYR A 802 -9.10 54.89 -28.05
N ARG A 803 -9.01 55.41 -29.30
CA ARG A 803 -8.61 56.80 -29.60
C ARG A 803 -7.30 57.23 -28.91
N ASN A 804 -6.30 56.35 -28.94
CA ASN A 804 -5.00 56.48 -28.28
C ASN A 804 -5.04 56.54 -26.74
N HIS A 805 -6.18 56.25 -26.12
CA HIS A 805 -6.39 56.23 -24.67
C HIS A 805 -6.82 54.84 -24.21
N VAL A 806 -5.91 53.87 -24.31
CA VAL A 806 -6.20 52.49 -23.93
C VAL A 806 -6.30 52.39 -22.39
N PRO A 807 -7.43 51.93 -21.84
CA PRO A 807 -7.64 51.85 -20.39
C PRO A 807 -6.55 51.04 -19.72
N ARG A 808 -5.98 51.56 -18.62
CA ARG A 808 -4.82 50.96 -17.93
C ARG A 808 -3.53 50.84 -18.76
N PHE A 809 -3.43 51.47 -19.93
CA PHE A 809 -2.23 51.51 -20.77
C PHE A 809 -2.02 52.90 -21.46
N PRO A 810 -1.81 53.99 -20.70
CA PRO A 810 -1.75 55.38 -21.19
C PRO A 810 -0.49 55.72 -22.02
N ARG A 811 0.51 54.82 -22.05
CA ARG A 811 1.75 55.01 -22.83
C ARG A 811 1.83 54.14 -24.08
N MET A 812 1.04 53.06 -24.14
CA MET A 812 0.99 52.10 -25.25
C MET A 812 0.77 52.72 -26.63
N CYS A 813 0.12 53.89 -26.72
CA CYS A 813 -0.15 54.58 -27.99
C CYS A 813 0.77 55.79 -28.26
N ARG A 814 1.80 56.00 -27.44
CA ARG A 814 2.78 57.08 -27.64
C ARG A 814 3.75 56.67 -28.74
N LYS A 815 4.00 57.58 -29.69
CA LYS A 815 5.14 57.45 -30.59
C LYS A 815 6.39 57.83 -29.80
N ASN A 816 7.29 56.89 -29.52
CA ASN A 816 8.60 57.26 -29.02
C ASN A 816 9.36 58.04 -30.10
N LYS A 817 9.88 59.22 -29.72
CA LYS A 817 10.69 60.10 -30.58
C LYS A 817 12.17 59.70 -30.64
N HIS A 818 12.54 58.59 -30.01
CA HIS A 818 13.90 58.08 -30.03
C HIS A 818 13.89 56.77 -30.79
N HIS A 819 14.40 56.79 -32.03
CA HIS A 819 15.18 55.75 -32.72
C HIS A 819 15.17 56.03 -34.23
N HIS A 820 16.18 56.82 -34.63
CA HIS A 820 16.96 56.57 -35.83
C HIS A 820 18.00 55.50 -35.50
#